data_AF-A0A3R6U8E2-F1
#
_entry.id   AF-A0A3R6U8E2-F1
#
_cell.length_a   1.000
_cell.length_b   1.000
_cell.length_c   1.000
_cell.angle_alpha   90.00
_cell.angle_beta   90.00
_cell.angle_gamma   90.00
#
_symmetry.space_group_name_H-M   'P 1'
#
loop_
_entity.id
_entity.type
_entity.pdbx_description
1 polymer ?
#
loop_
_entity_poly.entity_id
_entity_poly.type
_entity_poly.pdbx_seq_one_letter_code
_entity_poly.pdbx_strand_id
1 'polypeptide(L)'
;MNNNTLRIGTRKSRLAMVQTEIVREVILAHFPFLEIEIVPMSTKGDKILDRSLTSFGGKGVFTKELEDALLKGEIDLAVHSAKDMPMEFPKGLTVGAVLSREDASDVMVTTDGTPVRDMIPGSVIGTSSLRRQIQIRQMNPQVKVKLLRGNVQTRLEKLKSGQYDGILLAAAGLNRLGIGGENLASGAGSERSGKLCMAEAQTEAADPLYFEHLPMQQFVPAAGQGILAVEIRQGELTEIMRAIHSVETEAELTAEREFLTILGGGCNAPCGAHCRLDEAENKLSMHVMYARDGVHPEYRSEAVLLDGSLKDLPEQQRKWEQAQTAATGATCAESTESVRMTLLTDAKKLARDLAVLVRCKPVYLVGAGPGDTGLFTEKGLDCVRRADVIVYDNLISGSILNEARLDAELIYAGKRSGSHHMKQEEISALLVKKALEGYSVVRLKGGDPFIFGRGGEEALELSKMDIPFEIVPGVSSSYSVPAYAGIPVTHRGMASSFHVITGHEDGNKTSSALDYQTLAKEEGTLVFLMGLKNLDKIADNLIANGKDPKTPAAVLERGTTAAQRSVRADLAHIAEAAEKAGLRTPAISVIGPVVELKDTLSWFGRGVLSGRRIMVTGTRAFAREMEEAFQPLGAELVALSLIEVRPLWNERIAETLRQLGNYQWIVFTSGNGVELFFALLREQGIDLRRLMQVKFAVIGRKTAEILLRHGFRSDFVPEQFSGADLAAEWIPTLKSYEKVALFRAENGSHVLTEALATAGIPYDDIGLYETWTDLRRQEELNRVISEVDYVTVASSSAAQALAAMLEPEQRKKLTAKLISIGPSTTKTMEKLGLPVYADAVEYTAEGMASVIRADVEEML
;
A
#
# COMPACT_ATOMS: atom_id res chain seq x y z
N MET A 1 -24.17 -21.91 47.57
CA MET A 1 -23.47 -20.74 48.13
C MET A 1 -23.87 -20.64 49.60
N ASN A 2 -22.92 -20.60 50.55
CA ASN A 2 -23.21 -20.48 51.99
C ASN A 2 -23.33 -19.01 52.47
N ASN A 3 -23.40 -18.06 51.53
CA ASN A 3 -23.72 -16.66 51.78
C ASN A 3 -24.61 -16.19 50.62
N ASN A 4 -25.77 -15.59 50.91
CA ASN A 4 -26.72 -15.05 49.92
C ASN A 4 -26.33 -13.65 49.41
N THR A 5 -25.13 -13.18 49.75
CA THR A 5 -24.65 -11.83 49.43
C THR A 5 -23.75 -11.86 48.18
N LEU A 6 -24.07 -11.04 47.18
CA LEU A 6 -23.32 -10.86 45.93
C LEU A 6 -22.70 -9.46 45.90
N ARG A 7 -21.37 -9.36 45.78
CA ARG A 7 -20.63 -8.09 45.78
C ARG A 7 -20.32 -7.63 44.36
N ILE A 8 -20.83 -6.45 43.97
CA ILE A 8 -20.64 -5.85 42.65
C ILE A 8 -19.61 -4.72 42.73
N GLY A 9 -18.46 -4.89 42.10
CA GLY A 9 -17.46 -3.83 41.95
C GLY A 9 -17.85 -2.82 40.89
N THR A 10 -17.64 -1.54 41.18
CA THR A 10 -17.87 -0.44 40.21
C THR A 10 -16.99 0.76 40.47
N ARG A 11 -16.89 1.65 39.49
CA ARG A 11 -16.19 2.94 39.65
C ARG A 11 -17.07 3.94 40.39
N LYS A 12 -16.44 4.89 41.09
CA LYS A 12 -17.13 5.96 41.84
C LYS A 12 -17.83 7.03 41.00
N SER A 13 -17.66 7.03 39.68
CA SER A 13 -18.33 8.03 38.83
C SER A 13 -19.85 7.82 38.85
N ARG A 14 -20.63 8.91 38.80
CA ARG A 14 -22.11 8.82 38.81
C ARG A 14 -22.66 7.91 37.72
N LEU A 15 -22.09 7.96 36.51
CA LEU A 15 -22.51 7.07 35.41
C LEU A 15 -22.24 5.60 35.73
N ALA A 16 -21.06 5.27 36.26
CA ALA A 16 -20.72 3.89 36.63
C ALA A 16 -21.63 3.35 37.74
N MET A 17 -21.96 4.16 38.74
CA MET A 17 -22.93 3.78 39.77
C MET A 17 -24.31 3.48 39.17
N VAL A 18 -24.83 4.34 38.29
CA VAL A 18 -26.11 4.09 37.60
C VAL A 18 -26.06 2.82 36.75
N GLN A 19 -24.95 2.59 36.04
CA GLN A 19 -24.77 1.36 35.25
C GLN A 19 -24.79 0.11 36.12
N THR A 20 -24.19 0.19 37.32
CA THR A 20 -24.22 -0.90 38.30
C THR A 20 -25.62 -1.13 38.86
N GLU A 21 -26.38 -0.07 39.14
CA GLU A 21 -27.78 -0.22 39.57
C GLU A 21 -28.64 -0.89 38.50
N ILE A 22 -28.46 -0.55 37.22
CA ILE A 22 -29.16 -1.23 36.11
C ILE A 22 -28.87 -2.74 36.14
N VAL A 23 -27.61 -3.13 36.28
CA VAL A 23 -27.24 -4.56 36.36
C VAL A 23 -27.82 -5.22 37.62
N ARG A 24 -27.78 -4.52 38.76
CA ARG A 24 -28.35 -5.00 40.02
C ARG A 24 -29.86 -5.23 39.91
N GLU A 25 -30.60 -4.30 39.30
CA GLU A 25 -32.05 -4.43 39.09
C GLU A 25 -32.38 -5.63 38.21
N VAL A 26 -31.63 -5.84 37.12
CA VAL A 26 -31.81 -6.99 36.22
C VAL A 26 -31.50 -8.31 36.94
N ILE A 27 -30.47 -8.36 37.79
CA ILE A 27 -30.19 -9.54 38.61
C ILE A 27 -31.32 -9.79 39.62
N LEU A 28 -31.76 -8.78 40.35
CA LEU A 28 -32.82 -8.91 41.38
C LEU A 28 -34.18 -9.29 40.78
N ALA A 29 -34.45 -8.88 39.54
CA ALA A 29 -35.66 -9.29 38.83
C ALA A 29 -35.73 -10.81 38.61
N HIS A 30 -34.58 -11.47 38.42
CA HIS A 30 -34.48 -12.92 38.26
C HIS A 30 -34.22 -13.65 39.58
N PHE A 31 -33.51 -13.01 40.51
CA PHE A 31 -33.08 -13.58 41.79
C PHE A 31 -33.42 -12.65 42.96
N PRO A 32 -34.70 -12.49 43.32
CA PRO A 32 -35.14 -11.53 44.34
C PRO A 32 -34.68 -11.86 45.76
N PHE A 33 -34.17 -13.07 45.98
CA PHE A 33 -33.66 -13.56 47.27
C PHE A 33 -32.18 -13.23 47.52
N LEU A 34 -31.47 -12.70 46.52
CA LEU A 34 -30.07 -12.29 46.67
C LEU A 34 -29.97 -10.94 47.38
N GLU A 35 -29.05 -10.84 48.32
CA GLU A 35 -28.61 -9.56 48.86
C GLU A 35 -27.46 -9.05 47.98
N ILE A 36 -27.54 -7.83 47.47
CA ILE A 36 -26.52 -7.28 46.57
C ILE A 36 -25.84 -6.09 47.22
N GLU A 37 -24.52 -6.19 47.42
CA GLU A 37 -23.66 -5.13 47.93
C GLU A 37 -22.90 -4.48 46.78
N ILE A 38 -22.97 -3.15 46.65
CA ILE A 38 -22.18 -2.40 45.66
C ILE A 38 -20.89 -1.91 46.33
N VAL A 39 -19.75 -2.28 45.75
CA VAL A 39 -18.41 -1.97 46.25
C VAL A 39 -17.75 -0.91 45.34
N PRO A 40 -17.84 0.38 45.69
CA PRO A 40 -17.29 1.46 44.87
C PRO A 40 -15.77 1.60 45.03
N MET A 41 -15.05 1.53 43.90
CA MET A 41 -13.59 1.58 43.83
C MET A 41 -13.08 2.79 43.03
N SER A 42 -11.85 3.24 43.32
CA SER A 42 -11.18 4.31 42.57
C SER A 42 -10.12 3.71 41.65
N THR A 43 -10.16 4.04 40.36
CA THR A 43 -9.20 3.51 39.37
C THR A 43 -8.09 4.53 39.08
N LYS A 44 -6.95 4.10 38.52
CA LYS A 44 -5.86 5.02 38.11
C LYS A 44 -6.32 6.09 37.13
N GLY A 45 -7.23 5.75 36.21
CA GLY A 45 -7.81 6.70 35.27
C GLY A 45 -8.67 7.81 35.91
N ASP A 46 -9.09 7.64 37.17
CA ASP A 46 -9.79 8.68 37.93
C ASP A 46 -8.84 9.69 38.59
N LYS A 47 -7.54 9.38 38.70
CA LYS A 47 -6.55 10.21 39.43
C LYS A 47 -5.65 11.06 38.52
N ILE A 48 -5.57 10.74 37.22
CA ILE A 48 -4.67 11.41 36.26
C ILE A 48 -5.52 12.10 35.17
N LEU A 49 -5.65 13.43 35.24
CA LEU A 49 -6.54 14.23 34.39
C LEU A 49 -5.79 15.15 33.39
N ASP A 50 -4.47 15.23 33.49
CA ASP A 50 -3.60 16.26 32.90
C ASP A 50 -2.81 15.81 31.65
N ARG A 51 -2.91 14.55 31.21
CA ARG A 51 -2.24 14.04 30.00
C ARG A 51 -3.19 13.28 29.06
N SER A 52 -2.76 13.05 27.82
CA SER A 52 -3.52 12.26 26.85
C SER A 52 -3.49 10.76 27.20
N LEU A 53 -4.58 10.01 26.94
CA LEU A 53 -4.59 8.54 27.09
C LEU A 53 -3.49 7.88 26.23
N THR A 54 -3.16 8.48 25.09
CA THR A 54 -2.08 8.05 24.17
C THR A 54 -0.70 8.14 24.80
N SER A 55 -0.42 9.15 25.63
CA SER A 55 0.87 9.29 26.33
C SER A 55 1.07 8.31 27.50
N PHE A 56 0.07 7.48 27.84
CA PHE A 56 0.10 6.60 29.02
C PHE A 56 0.19 5.10 28.74
N GLY A 57 0.12 4.65 27.48
CA GLY A 57 0.60 3.34 27.01
C GLY A 57 0.33 2.10 27.89
N GLY A 58 -0.78 2.04 28.63
CA GLY A 58 -1.06 0.96 29.58
C GLY A 58 -2.39 0.26 29.32
N LYS A 59 -2.39 -1.07 29.26
CA LYS A 59 -3.61 -1.90 29.28
C LYS A 59 -4.40 -1.64 30.57
N GLY A 60 -5.73 -1.48 30.48
CA GLY A 60 -6.64 -1.53 31.63
C GLY A 60 -6.67 -0.31 32.58
N VAL A 61 -6.41 0.91 32.12
CA VAL A 61 -6.35 2.14 32.97
C VAL A 61 -7.63 2.39 33.81
N PHE A 62 -8.78 1.86 33.38
CA PHE A 62 -10.07 1.97 34.05
C PHE A 62 -10.64 0.65 34.58
N THR A 63 -9.95 -0.48 34.38
CA THR A 63 -10.45 -1.82 34.72
C THR A 63 -9.55 -2.56 35.71
N LYS A 64 -8.25 -2.26 35.73
CA LYS A 64 -7.25 -3.00 36.51
C LYS A 64 -7.57 -3.16 37.99
N GLU A 65 -8.00 -2.10 38.67
CA GLU A 65 -8.31 -2.21 40.11
C GLU A 65 -9.53 -3.10 40.40
N LEU A 66 -10.48 -3.16 39.46
CA LEU A 66 -11.64 -4.07 39.55
C LEU A 66 -11.22 -5.51 39.24
N GLU A 67 -10.37 -5.70 38.22
CA GLU A 67 -9.79 -7.00 37.87
C GLU A 67 -9.00 -7.60 39.05
N ASP A 68 -8.16 -6.80 39.72
CA ASP A 68 -7.40 -7.23 40.90
C ASP A 68 -8.31 -7.63 42.06
N ALA A 69 -9.42 -6.91 42.28
CA ALA A 69 -10.40 -7.22 43.32
C ALA A 69 -11.20 -8.50 43.00
N LEU A 70 -11.55 -8.71 41.73
CA LEU A 70 -12.15 -9.97 41.26
C LEU A 70 -11.20 -11.14 41.53
N LEU A 71 -9.93 -11.06 41.14
CA LEU A 71 -8.97 -12.14 41.33
C LEU A 71 -8.71 -12.47 42.82
N LYS A 72 -8.79 -11.47 43.70
CA LYS A 72 -8.65 -11.65 45.16
C LYS A 72 -9.93 -12.11 45.86
N GLY A 73 -11.06 -12.16 45.16
CA GLY A 73 -12.36 -12.50 45.78
C GLY A 73 -12.92 -11.39 46.69
N GLU A 74 -12.46 -10.15 46.53
CA GLU A 74 -12.96 -8.98 47.26
C GLU A 74 -14.34 -8.54 46.72
N ILE A 75 -14.58 -8.77 45.43
CA ILE A 75 -15.85 -8.62 44.73
C ILE A 75 -16.16 -9.88 43.92
N ASP A 76 -17.41 -10.10 43.57
CA ASP A 76 -17.87 -11.31 42.87
C ASP A 76 -18.09 -11.08 41.37
N LEU A 77 -18.51 -9.86 41.00
CA LEU A 77 -18.60 -9.40 39.61
C LEU A 77 -18.25 -7.92 39.50
N ALA A 78 -17.84 -7.47 38.32
CA ALA A 78 -17.59 -6.06 38.02
C ALA A 78 -18.40 -5.59 36.79
N VAL A 79 -18.91 -4.36 36.83
CA VAL A 79 -19.73 -3.79 35.75
C VAL A 79 -18.94 -2.76 34.96
N HIS A 80 -18.93 -2.92 33.64
CA HIS A 80 -18.17 -2.08 32.71
C HIS A 80 -19.05 -1.57 31.57
N SER A 81 -18.70 -0.39 31.06
CA SER A 81 -19.08 -0.02 29.69
C SER A 81 -18.24 -0.83 28.72
N ALA A 82 -18.86 -1.58 27.80
CA ALA A 82 -18.13 -2.53 26.96
C ALA A 82 -17.04 -1.86 26.10
N LYS A 83 -17.26 -0.60 25.67
CA LYS A 83 -16.27 0.20 24.93
C LYS A 83 -14.99 0.55 25.69
N ASP A 84 -15.02 0.48 27.03
CA ASP A 84 -13.89 0.81 27.90
C ASP A 84 -13.14 -0.45 28.37
N MET A 85 -13.63 -1.64 28.01
CA MET A 85 -13.03 -2.91 28.39
C MET A 85 -11.77 -3.21 27.57
N PRO A 86 -10.73 -3.80 28.17
CA PRO A 86 -9.54 -4.22 27.43
C PRO A 86 -9.88 -5.33 26.42
N MET A 87 -9.04 -5.49 25.38
CA MET A 87 -9.21 -6.55 24.39
C MET A 87 -8.81 -7.93 24.93
N GLU A 88 -7.85 -7.96 25.85
CA GLU A 88 -7.37 -9.15 26.53
C GLU A 88 -7.68 -9.04 28.03
N PHE A 89 -8.09 -10.16 28.63
CA PHE A 89 -8.39 -10.26 30.05
C PHE A 89 -7.25 -10.95 30.81
N PRO A 90 -7.03 -10.61 32.09
CA PRO A 90 -6.17 -11.40 32.96
C PRO A 90 -6.60 -12.87 33.00
N LYS A 91 -5.64 -13.79 33.12
CA LYS A 91 -5.92 -15.22 33.23
C LYS A 91 -6.85 -15.47 34.43
N GLY A 92 -7.98 -16.13 34.20
CA GLY A 92 -8.98 -16.45 35.21
C GLY A 92 -10.17 -15.49 35.27
N LEU A 93 -10.16 -14.40 34.49
CA LEU A 93 -11.31 -13.51 34.32
C LEU A 93 -11.93 -13.66 32.92
N THR A 94 -13.23 -13.43 32.82
CA THR A 94 -13.97 -13.43 31.55
C THR A 94 -15.17 -12.50 31.62
N VAL A 95 -15.67 -12.07 30.46
CA VAL A 95 -17.03 -11.51 30.37
C VAL A 95 -18.01 -12.65 30.65
N GLY A 96 -18.80 -12.52 31.71
CA GLY A 96 -19.84 -13.47 32.09
C GLY A 96 -21.16 -13.18 31.38
N ALA A 97 -21.54 -11.90 31.29
CA ALA A 97 -22.76 -11.49 30.63
C ALA A 97 -22.62 -10.12 29.94
N VAL A 98 -23.45 -9.89 28.92
CA VAL A 98 -23.68 -8.57 28.33
C VAL A 98 -25.18 -8.30 28.31
N LEU A 99 -25.57 -7.06 28.64
CA LEU A 99 -26.97 -6.65 28.65
C LEU A 99 -27.35 -6.05 27.31
N SER A 100 -28.65 -5.95 27.03
CA SER A 100 -29.20 -5.31 25.83
C SER A 100 -28.60 -3.92 25.58
N ARG A 101 -28.25 -3.66 24.32
CA ARG A 101 -27.65 -2.41 23.86
C ARG A 101 -28.62 -1.23 23.97
N GLU A 102 -28.14 -0.13 24.55
CA GLU A 102 -28.79 1.19 24.53
C GLU A 102 -28.34 2.00 23.29
N ASP A 103 -28.96 3.16 22.99
CA ASP A 103 -28.59 4.00 21.83
C ASP A 103 -27.06 4.24 21.74
N ALA A 104 -26.48 3.67 20.68
CA ALA A 104 -25.06 3.71 20.40
C ALA A 104 -24.63 5.04 19.76
N SER A 105 -25.55 5.93 19.37
CA SER A 105 -25.23 7.18 18.69
C SER A 105 -24.35 8.12 19.52
N ASP A 106 -23.63 9.00 18.83
CA ASP A 106 -22.94 10.13 19.44
C ASP A 106 -23.80 11.38 19.34
N VAL A 107 -23.69 12.23 20.35
CA VAL A 107 -24.47 13.47 20.48
C VAL A 107 -23.51 14.65 20.55
N MET A 108 -23.73 15.64 19.69
CA MET A 108 -23.14 16.97 19.82
C MET A 108 -23.95 17.78 20.82
N VAL A 109 -23.28 18.34 21.80
CA VAL A 109 -23.89 19.16 22.84
C VAL A 109 -23.37 20.59 22.73
N THR A 110 -24.28 21.55 22.57
CA THR A 110 -23.97 22.99 22.47
C THR A 110 -24.82 23.81 23.45
N THR A 111 -24.48 25.08 23.65
CA THR A 111 -25.23 26.03 24.51
C THR A 111 -26.13 26.97 23.71
N ASP A 112 -25.94 27.04 22.39
CA ASP A 112 -26.65 27.94 21.49
C ASP A 112 -27.58 27.22 20.50
N GLY A 113 -27.46 25.90 20.38
CA GLY A 113 -28.26 25.08 19.47
C GLY A 113 -27.73 25.04 18.04
N THR A 114 -26.56 25.61 17.78
CA THR A 114 -25.94 25.60 16.45
C THR A 114 -25.54 24.17 16.06
N PRO A 115 -26.08 23.60 14.97
CA PRO A 115 -25.66 22.29 14.48
C PRO A 115 -24.20 22.30 14.05
N VAL A 116 -23.51 21.16 14.14
CA VAL A 116 -22.07 21.10 13.82
C VAL A 116 -21.72 21.55 12.41
N ARG A 117 -22.62 21.32 11.45
CA ARG A 117 -22.44 21.72 10.04
C ARG A 117 -22.46 23.23 9.84
N ASP A 118 -23.13 23.95 10.73
CA ASP A 118 -23.34 25.41 10.64
C ASP A 118 -22.40 26.19 11.57
N MET A 119 -21.57 25.49 12.36
CA MET A 119 -20.57 26.12 13.21
C MET A 119 -19.57 26.93 12.38
N ILE A 120 -19.33 28.17 12.81
CA ILE A 120 -18.45 29.12 12.12
C ILE A 120 -16.97 28.63 12.11
N PRO A 121 -16.16 29.07 11.13
CA PRO A 121 -14.74 28.74 11.09
C PRO A 121 -14.01 29.08 12.39
N GLY A 122 -13.27 28.11 12.92
CA GLY A 122 -12.51 28.26 14.16
C GLY A 122 -13.25 27.88 15.44
N SER A 123 -14.56 27.57 15.38
CA SER A 123 -15.33 27.04 16.51
C SER A 123 -14.63 25.82 17.13
N VAL A 124 -14.67 25.71 18.45
CA VAL A 124 -13.89 24.78 19.26
C VAL A 124 -14.77 23.63 19.76
N ILE A 125 -14.55 22.44 19.21
CA ILE A 125 -15.23 21.21 19.63
C ILE A 125 -14.37 20.43 20.63
N GLY A 126 -14.95 20.00 21.74
CA GLY A 126 -14.29 19.23 22.79
C GLY A 126 -14.44 17.73 22.63
N THR A 127 -13.34 17.02 22.36
CA THR A 127 -13.28 15.55 22.43
C THR A 127 -11.84 15.05 22.55
N SER A 128 -11.63 13.96 23.28
CA SER A 128 -10.35 13.25 23.34
C SER A 128 -10.33 11.92 22.56
N SER A 129 -11.41 11.57 21.86
CA SER A 129 -11.47 10.37 21.01
C SER A 129 -10.99 10.70 19.61
N LEU A 130 -9.97 9.99 19.12
CA LEU A 130 -9.43 10.18 17.77
C LEU A 130 -10.49 9.85 16.70
N ARG A 131 -11.26 8.78 16.88
CA ARG A 131 -12.45 8.44 16.04
C ARG A 131 -13.37 9.65 15.86
N ARG A 132 -13.76 10.30 16.97
CA ARG A 132 -14.64 11.48 16.94
C ARG A 132 -13.97 12.68 16.25
N GLN A 133 -12.68 12.90 16.49
CA GLN A 133 -11.91 13.98 15.85
C GLN A 133 -11.88 13.86 14.33
N ILE A 134 -11.68 12.64 13.82
CA ILE A 134 -11.61 12.37 12.39
C ILE A 134 -12.97 12.64 11.74
N GLN A 135 -14.03 12.04 12.28
CA GLN A 135 -15.37 12.14 11.70
C GLN A 135 -15.93 13.56 11.79
N ILE A 136 -15.67 14.30 12.87
CA ILE A 136 -16.18 15.67 13.00
C ILE A 136 -15.53 16.64 11.99
N ARG A 137 -14.24 16.43 11.69
CA ARG A 137 -13.53 17.20 10.65
C ARG A 137 -14.02 16.88 9.25
N GLN A 138 -14.57 15.69 9.02
CA GLN A 138 -15.23 15.38 7.75
C GLN A 138 -16.59 16.07 7.63
N MET A 139 -17.34 16.18 8.74
CA MET A 139 -18.62 16.89 8.75
C MET A 139 -18.45 18.40 8.61
N ASN A 140 -17.46 18.99 9.28
CA ASN A 140 -17.12 20.40 9.16
C ASN A 140 -15.58 20.59 9.26
N PRO A 141 -14.87 20.74 8.13
CA PRO A 141 -13.42 20.92 8.11
C PRO A 141 -12.91 22.21 8.78
N GLN A 142 -13.80 23.16 9.06
CA GLN A 142 -13.44 24.50 9.53
C GLN A 142 -13.39 24.60 11.07
N VAL A 143 -13.85 23.56 11.80
CA VAL A 143 -13.84 23.53 13.27
C VAL A 143 -12.47 23.11 13.82
N LYS A 144 -12.11 23.64 14.99
CA LYS A 144 -10.94 23.24 15.76
C LYS A 144 -11.34 22.22 16.80
N VAL A 145 -10.55 21.16 16.96
CA VAL A 145 -10.81 20.16 18.00
C VAL A 145 -9.80 20.33 19.13
N LYS A 146 -10.29 20.46 20.36
CA LYS A 146 -9.48 20.50 21.59
C LYS A 146 -9.77 19.28 22.46
N LEU A 147 -8.74 18.83 23.19
CA LEU A 147 -8.87 17.70 24.12
C LEU A 147 -9.89 18.01 25.21
N LEU A 148 -10.74 17.05 25.54
CA LEU A 148 -11.75 17.15 26.59
C LEU A 148 -11.71 15.91 27.48
N ARG A 149 -11.41 16.12 28.77
CA ARG A 149 -11.32 15.10 29.83
C ARG A 149 -12.26 15.40 30.99
N GLY A 150 -12.58 14.36 31.75
CA GLY A 150 -13.51 14.39 32.88
C GLY A 150 -14.64 13.38 32.73
N ASN A 151 -15.44 13.22 33.78
CA ASN A 151 -16.73 12.54 33.72
C ASN A 151 -17.76 13.38 32.93
N VAL A 152 -18.97 12.86 32.73
CA VAL A 152 -20.00 13.56 31.91
C VAL A 152 -20.32 14.95 32.49
N GLN A 153 -20.49 15.06 33.80
CA GLN A 153 -20.86 16.30 34.49
C GLN A 153 -19.79 17.39 34.31
N THR A 154 -18.53 17.07 34.63
CA THR A 154 -17.40 18.01 34.47
C THR A 154 -17.17 18.43 33.02
N ARG A 155 -17.51 17.58 32.04
CA ARG A 155 -17.47 17.97 30.63
C ARG A 155 -18.57 18.96 30.27
N LEU A 156 -19.79 18.76 30.77
CA LEU A 156 -20.89 19.70 30.56
C LEU A 156 -20.62 21.05 31.25
N GLU A 157 -19.98 21.06 32.42
CA GLU A 157 -19.54 22.29 33.09
C GLU A 157 -18.47 23.05 32.28
N LYS A 158 -17.53 22.33 31.66
CA LYS A 158 -16.53 22.93 30.76
C LYS A 158 -17.17 23.55 29.52
N LEU A 159 -18.22 22.94 28.97
CA LEU A 159 -19.03 23.53 27.90
C LEU A 159 -19.72 24.80 28.39
N LYS A 160 -20.45 24.75 29.51
CA LYS A 160 -21.18 25.90 30.08
C LYS A 160 -20.27 27.09 30.44
N SER A 161 -19.04 26.81 30.87
CA SER A 161 -18.04 27.86 31.15
C SER A 161 -17.39 28.47 29.91
N GLY A 162 -17.83 28.10 28.70
CA GLY A 162 -17.35 28.67 27.44
C GLY A 162 -15.95 28.20 27.03
N GLN A 163 -15.44 27.08 27.58
CA GLN A 163 -14.15 26.53 27.15
C GLN A 163 -14.21 25.87 25.76
N TYR A 164 -15.42 25.50 25.33
CA TYR A 164 -15.73 24.86 24.05
C TYR A 164 -17.06 25.43 23.54
N ASP A 165 -17.21 25.51 22.22
CA ASP A 165 -18.47 25.89 21.56
C ASP A 165 -19.40 24.68 21.41
N GLY A 166 -18.83 23.47 21.37
CA GLY A 166 -19.58 22.22 21.44
C GLY A 166 -18.74 21.08 22.01
N ILE A 167 -19.38 20.04 22.54
CA ILE A 167 -18.69 18.81 23.01
C ILE A 167 -19.39 17.56 22.51
N LEU A 168 -18.64 16.46 22.36
CA LEU A 168 -19.19 15.18 21.92
C LEU A 168 -19.31 14.19 23.08
N LEU A 169 -20.51 13.64 23.26
CA LEU A 169 -20.85 12.61 24.25
C LEU A 169 -21.56 11.42 23.58
N ALA A 170 -21.70 10.31 24.31
CA ALA A 170 -22.45 9.15 23.83
C ALA A 170 -23.89 9.23 24.33
N ALA A 171 -24.88 8.97 23.47
CA ALA A 171 -26.30 9.03 23.81
C ALA A 171 -26.63 8.14 25.02
N ALA A 172 -26.20 6.87 25.01
CA ALA A 172 -26.39 5.96 26.15
C ALA A 172 -25.88 6.50 27.51
N GLY A 173 -24.83 7.32 27.53
CA GLY A 173 -24.34 7.92 28.77
C GLY A 173 -25.22 9.05 29.28
N LEU A 174 -25.82 9.82 28.37
CA LEU A 174 -26.77 10.89 28.67
C LEU A 174 -28.11 10.31 29.13
N ASN A 175 -28.66 9.33 28.38
CA ASN A 175 -29.91 8.63 28.67
C ASN A 175 -29.90 8.05 30.09
N ARG A 176 -28.86 7.27 30.43
CA ARG A 176 -28.71 6.65 31.75
C ARG A 176 -28.65 7.66 32.88
N LEU A 177 -28.04 8.83 32.66
CA LEU A 177 -27.97 9.88 33.68
C LEU A 177 -29.25 10.72 33.78
N GLY A 178 -30.26 10.48 32.93
CA GLY A 178 -31.45 11.31 32.83
C GLY A 178 -31.17 12.71 32.27
N ILE A 179 -30.08 12.88 31.53
CA ILE A 179 -29.67 14.17 30.95
C ILE A 179 -30.18 14.24 29.51
N GLY A 180 -31.22 15.02 29.26
CA GLY A 180 -31.77 15.28 27.91
C GLY A 180 -33.26 14.97 27.70
N GLY A 181 -33.96 14.37 28.67
CA GLY A 181 -35.43 14.19 28.67
C GLY A 181 -36.01 13.28 27.57
N GLU A 182 -37.36 13.15 27.52
CA GLU A 182 -38.13 12.25 26.63
C GLU A 182 -37.88 12.45 25.11
N ASN A 183 -37.18 13.52 24.70
CA ASN A 183 -36.81 13.78 23.30
C ASN A 183 -35.64 12.91 22.78
N LEU A 184 -35.04 12.06 23.63
CA LEU A 184 -34.01 11.09 23.24
C LEU A 184 -34.59 9.78 22.67
N ALA A 185 -35.89 9.51 22.86
CA ALA A 185 -36.50 8.21 22.55
C ALA A 185 -37.19 8.12 21.17
N SER A 186 -37.38 9.22 20.45
CA SER A 186 -38.01 9.21 19.12
C SER A 186 -36.97 9.23 18.00
N GLY A 187 -36.61 8.05 17.52
CA GLY A 187 -35.85 7.89 16.29
C GLY A 187 -36.59 8.41 15.06
N ALA A 188 -35.80 8.65 14.00
CA ALA A 188 -36.17 9.04 12.64
C ALA A 188 -36.60 10.51 12.43
N GLY A 189 -35.63 11.30 11.93
CA GLY A 189 -35.85 12.39 10.99
C GLY A 189 -36.94 13.40 11.32
N SER A 190 -36.66 14.36 12.20
CA SER A 190 -37.28 15.67 12.07
C SER A 190 -36.37 16.78 12.62
N GLU A 191 -36.18 17.81 11.80
CA GLU A 191 -35.54 19.07 12.15
C GLU A 191 -36.38 19.80 13.20
N ARG A 192 -36.21 19.51 14.49
CA ARG A 192 -36.70 20.40 15.57
C ARG A 192 -35.75 20.44 16.75
N SER A 193 -35.09 21.58 16.91
CA SER A 193 -34.42 22.01 18.13
C SER A 193 -35.45 22.18 19.25
N GLY A 194 -35.53 21.18 20.14
CA GLY A 194 -36.41 21.21 21.30
C GLY A 194 -35.67 21.69 22.56
N LYS A 195 -36.06 22.84 23.09
CA LYS A 195 -35.71 23.34 24.43
C LYS A 195 -36.47 22.54 25.48
N LEU A 196 -35.85 22.07 26.57
CA LEU A 196 -36.63 21.74 27.77
C LEU A 196 -35.95 22.07 29.10
N CYS A 197 -36.83 22.49 30.01
CA CYS A 197 -36.62 22.98 31.36
C CYS A 197 -36.67 21.80 32.35
N MET A 198 -35.90 21.91 33.43
CA MET A 198 -35.88 20.91 34.50
C MET A 198 -37.15 21.01 35.36
N ALA A 199 -37.92 19.93 35.46
CA ALA A 199 -38.75 19.65 36.63
C ALA A 199 -37.92 18.69 37.49
N GLU A 200 -37.62 18.88 38.77
CA GLU A 200 -38.13 19.78 39.81
C GLU A 200 -36.94 20.30 40.64
N ALA A 201 -36.70 21.60 40.61
CA ALA A 201 -36.07 22.36 41.69
C ALA A 201 -36.19 23.85 41.33
N GLN A 202 -36.94 24.59 42.13
CA GLN A 202 -37.03 26.05 42.03
C GLN A 202 -35.65 26.67 42.27
N THR A 203 -34.94 27.04 41.19
CA THR A 203 -33.88 28.06 41.19
C THR A 203 -33.72 28.64 39.80
N GLU A 204 -33.61 29.96 39.75
CA GLU A 204 -33.46 30.81 38.56
C GLU A 204 -32.18 30.49 37.75
N ALA A 205 -32.27 30.67 36.42
CA ALA A 205 -31.19 30.66 35.42
C ALA A 205 -30.39 29.34 35.23
N ALA A 206 -30.96 28.36 34.52
CA ALA A 206 -30.18 27.28 33.92
C ALA A 206 -29.98 27.56 32.41
N ASP A 207 -28.72 27.78 31.99
CA ASP A 207 -28.37 27.91 30.58
C ASP A 207 -28.83 26.67 29.78
N PRO A 208 -29.59 26.84 28.68
CA PRO A 208 -30.11 25.73 27.92
C PRO A 208 -28.97 24.97 27.22
N LEU A 209 -28.97 23.65 27.37
CA LEU A 209 -28.14 22.76 26.56
C LEU A 209 -28.98 22.20 25.41
N TYR A 210 -28.37 22.11 24.24
CA TYR A 210 -28.98 21.54 23.03
C TYR A 210 -28.24 20.27 22.63
N PHE A 211 -28.98 19.29 22.11
CA PHE A 211 -28.48 17.96 21.80
C PHE A 211 -28.79 17.64 20.34
N GLU A 212 -27.75 17.53 19.51
CA GLU A 212 -27.84 17.09 18.11
C GLU A 212 -27.35 15.64 18.02
N HIS A 213 -28.24 14.71 17.63
CA HIS A 213 -27.86 13.33 17.36
C HIS A 213 -27.14 13.21 16.03
N LEU A 214 -25.96 12.58 16.05
CA LEU A 214 -25.18 12.35 14.86
C LEU A 214 -25.57 11.00 14.23
N PRO A 215 -26.06 10.96 12.98
CA PRO A 215 -26.48 9.73 12.33
C PRO A 215 -25.33 8.73 12.23
N MET A 216 -25.56 7.47 12.65
CA MET A 216 -24.51 6.45 12.71
C MET A 216 -23.93 6.06 11.34
N GLN A 217 -24.66 6.34 10.24
CA GLN A 217 -24.16 6.16 8.87
C GLN A 217 -23.08 7.19 8.48
N GLN A 218 -23.02 8.31 9.18
CA GLN A 218 -22.03 9.38 8.95
C GLN A 218 -21.04 9.51 10.12
N PHE A 219 -21.45 9.05 11.31
CA PHE A 219 -20.68 9.15 12.54
C PHE A 219 -20.71 7.80 13.29
N VAL A 220 -19.90 6.87 12.81
CA VAL A 220 -19.83 5.51 13.34
C VAL A 220 -19.37 5.54 14.81
N PRO A 221 -20.09 4.89 15.74
CA PRO A 221 -19.75 4.90 17.15
C PRO A 221 -18.52 4.04 17.48
N ALA A 222 -18.08 4.10 18.73
CA ALA A 222 -17.03 3.20 19.22
C ALA A 222 -17.61 1.79 19.40
N ALA A 223 -16.80 0.76 19.14
CA ALA A 223 -17.17 -0.63 19.42
C ALA A 223 -17.64 -0.79 20.88
N GLY A 224 -18.76 -1.47 21.09
CA GLY A 224 -19.39 -1.68 22.39
C GLY A 224 -20.03 -0.43 22.99
N GLN A 225 -20.15 0.68 22.26
CA GLN A 225 -20.87 1.85 22.76
C GLN A 225 -22.35 1.51 22.97
N GLY A 226 -22.87 1.81 24.15
CA GLY A 226 -24.25 1.47 24.54
C GLY A 226 -24.39 0.15 25.29
N ILE A 227 -23.38 -0.73 25.27
CA ILE A 227 -23.44 -2.04 25.94
C ILE A 227 -22.86 -1.98 27.35
N LEU A 228 -23.53 -2.65 28.30
CA LEU A 228 -22.98 -2.98 29.61
C LEU A 228 -22.50 -4.43 29.61
N ALA A 229 -21.29 -4.64 30.12
CA ALA A 229 -20.66 -5.94 30.23
C ALA A 229 -20.34 -6.23 31.70
N VAL A 230 -20.56 -7.48 32.10
CA VAL A 230 -20.33 -7.99 33.43
C VAL A 230 -19.12 -8.92 33.40
N GLU A 231 -18.06 -8.53 34.10
CA GLU A 231 -16.83 -9.31 34.23
C GLU A 231 -16.87 -10.15 35.51
N ILE A 232 -16.46 -11.42 35.41
CA ILE A 232 -16.47 -12.39 36.50
C ILE A 232 -15.21 -13.25 36.49
N ARG A 233 -14.99 -14.00 37.58
CA ARG A 233 -14.06 -15.14 37.57
C ARG A 233 -14.61 -16.27 36.73
N GLN A 234 -13.75 -16.89 35.94
CA GLN A 234 -14.12 -17.95 35.01
C GLN A 234 -14.75 -19.15 35.73
N GLY A 235 -15.95 -19.56 35.30
CA GLY A 235 -16.69 -20.71 35.87
C GLY A 235 -17.56 -20.39 37.08
N GLU A 236 -17.59 -19.14 37.55
CA GLU A 236 -18.46 -18.70 38.64
C GLU A 236 -19.75 -18.04 38.13
N LEU A 237 -20.76 -17.94 39.00
CA LEU A 237 -22.02 -17.21 38.76
C LEU A 237 -22.77 -17.60 37.47
N THR A 238 -22.55 -18.80 36.93
CA THR A 238 -23.06 -19.24 35.61
C THR A 238 -24.57 -19.07 35.45
N GLU A 239 -25.34 -19.40 36.48
CA GLU A 239 -26.81 -19.28 36.46
C GLU A 239 -27.26 -17.81 36.40
N ILE A 240 -26.64 -16.93 37.19
CA ILE A 240 -26.93 -15.49 37.19
C ILE A 240 -26.54 -14.88 35.85
N MET A 241 -25.35 -15.20 35.35
CA MET A 241 -24.85 -14.67 34.08
C MET A 241 -25.76 -15.09 32.92
N ARG A 242 -26.17 -16.35 32.87
CA ARG A 242 -27.10 -16.84 31.83
C ARG A 242 -28.43 -16.09 31.86
N ALA A 243 -28.96 -15.77 33.04
CA ALA A 243 -30.26 -15.11 33.17
C ALA A 243 -30.27 -13.65 32.68
N ILE A 244 -29.14 -12.94 32.82
CA ILE A 244 -29.04 -11.51 32.47
C ILE A 244 -28.40 -11.25 31.09
N HIS A 245 -27.94 -12.31 30.41
CA HIS A 245 -27.19 -12.22 29.17
C HIS A 245 -28.08 -12.09 27.93
N SER A 246 -27.77 -11.14 27.05
CA SER A 246 -28.35 -11.04 25.69
C SER A 246 -27.40 -11.64 24.67
N VAL A 247 -27.82 -12.74 24.04
CA VAL A 247 -27.08 -13.45 22.99
C VAL A 247 -26.92 -12.56 21.75
N GLU A 248 -27.95 -11.78 21.43
CA GLU A 248 -27.97 -10.85 20.30
C GLU A 248 -26.89 -9.76 20.50
N THR A 249 -26.88 -9.17 21.69
CA THR A 249 -25.90 -8.12 22.03
C THR A 249 -24.48 -8.67 22.15
N GLU A 250 -24.33 -9.94 22.56
CA GLU A 250 -23.05 -10.63 22.53
C GLU A 250 -22.52 -10.77 21.11
N ALA A 251 -23.35 -11.15 20.15
CA ALA A 251 -22.95 -11.23 18.75
C ALA A 251 -22.56 -9.86 18.18
N GLU A 252 -23.37 -8.82 18.44
CA GLU A 252 -23.05 -7.45 18.06
C GLU A 252 -21.68 -7.01 18.63
N LEU A 253 -21.47 -7.23 19.94
CA LEU A 253 -20.23 -6.87 20.60
C LEU A 253 -19.04 -7.70 20.08
N THR A 254 -19.26 -8.98 19.79
CA THR A 254 -18.24 -9.89 19.28
C THR A 254 -17.75 -9.44 17.90
N ALA A 255 -18.67 -9.10 16.99
CA ALA A 255 -18.31 -8.56 15.68
C ALA A 255 -17.47 -7.29 15.82
N GLU A 256 -17.93 -6.32 16.61
CA GLU A 256 -17.24 -5.04 16.78
C GLU A 256 -15.86 -5.18 17.43
N ARG A 257 -15.72 -6.04 18.43
CA ARG A 257 -14.45 -6.32 19.11
C ARG A 257 -13.49 -7.11 18.24
N GLU A 258 -13.97 -8.08 17.47
CA GLU A 258 -13.14 -8.82 16.51
C GLU A 258 -12.57 -7.87 15.46
N PHE A 259 -13.39 -6.94 14.92
CA PHE A 259 -12.95 -5.92 13.97
C PHE A 259 -11.83 -5.04 14.56
N LEU A 260 -11.99 -4.55 15.79
CA LEU A 260 -10.93 -3.81 16.49
C LEU A 260 -9.65 -4.63 16.66
N THR A 261 -9.78 -5.91 17.04
CA THR A 261 -8.64 -6.81 17.28
C THR A 261 -7.80 -6.97 16.02
N ILE A 262 -8.45 -7.17 14.87
CA ILE A 262 -7.77 -7.37 13.57
C ILE A 262 -7.01 -6.12 13.13
N LEU A 263 -7.55 -4.94 13.42
CA LEU A 263 -6.91 -3.65 13.10
C LEU A 263 -5.82 -3.26 14.11
N GLY A 264 -5.52 -4.11 15.11
CA GLY A 264 -4.54 -3.83 16.15
C GLY A 264 -4.96 -2.69 17.08
N GLY A 265 -6.27 -2.43 17.20
CA GLY A 265 -6.82 -1.27 17.88
C GLY A 265 -7.26 -1.52 19.32
N GLY A 266 -7.10 -0.49 20.17
CA GLY A 266 -7.81 -0.34 21.45
C GLY A 266 -8.76 0.87 21.42
N CYS A 267 -9.25 1.34 22.57
CA CYS A 267 -10.25 2.43 22.68
C CYS A 267 -9.90 3.77 22.02
N ASN A 268 -8.64 3.98 21.60
CA ASN A 268 -8.16 5.19 20.92
C ASN A 268 -7.77 4.97 19.45
N ALA A 269 -7.99 3.77 18.90
CA ALA A 269 -7.74 3.51 17.50
C ALA A 269 -8.61 4.43 16.62
N PRO A 270 -8.13 4.83 15.44
CA PRO A 270 -8.87 5.68 14.50
C PRO A 270 -9.94 4.87 13.76
N CYS A 271 -10.79 4.19 14.53
CA CYS A 271 -11.81 3.29 14.02
C CYS A 271 -13.10 3.40 14.83
N GLY A 272 -14.20 3.05 14.16
CA GLY A 272 -15.54 2.94 14.70
C GLY A 272 -16.21 1.71 14.13
N ALA A 273 -17.10 1.10 14.90
CA ALA A 273 -17.80 -0.11 14.51
C ALA A 273 -19.16 -0.14 15.19
N HIS A 274 -20.19 -0.42 14.39
CA HIS A 274 -21.55 -0.61 14.86
C HIS A 274 -22.18 -1.82 14.16
N CYS A 275 -22.40 -2.87 14.92
CA CYS A 275 -23.11 -4.07 14.51
C CYS A 275 -24.51 -4.08 15.11
N ARG A 276 -25.50 -4.52 14.34
CA ARG A 276 -26.89 -4.67 14.76
C ARG A 276 -27.47 -5.96 14.20
N LEU A 277 -28.10 -6.74 15.08
CA LEU A 277 -28.95 -7.85 14.66
C LEU A 277 -30.37 -7.37 14.42
N ASP A 278 -30.89 -7.59 13.21
CA ASP A 278 -32.31 -7.46 12.91
C ASP A 278 -32.99 -8.82 13.06
N GLU A 279 -33.77 -8.99 14.13
CA GLU A 279 -34.51 -10.22 14.42
C GLU A 279 -35.67 -10.46 13.44
N ALA A 280 -36.20 -9.41 12.82
CA ALA A 280 -37.28 -9.55 11.84
C ALA A 280 -36.77 -10.21 10.57
N GLU A 281 -35.61 -9.74 10.08
CA GLU A 281 -34.96 -10.20 8.85
C GLU A 281 -33.94 -11.34 9.07
N ASN A 282 -33.67 -11.73 10.32
CA ASN A 282 -32.60 -12.67 10.69
C ASN A 282 -31.24 -12.26 10.10
N LYS A 283 -30.93 -10.98 10.21
CA LYS A 283 -29.85 -10.34 9.47
C LYS A 283 -28.91 -9.61 10.41
N LEU A 284 -27.63 -9.98 10.38
CA LEU A 284 -26.59 -9.27 11.10
C LEU A 284 -25.98 -8.23 10.17
N SER A 285 -26.10 -6.94 10.52
CA SER A 285 -25.57 -5.83 9.74
C SER A 285 -24.48 -5.10 10.51
N MET A 286 -23.42 -4.69 9.84
CA MET A 286 -22.31 -4.00 10.47
C MET A 286 -21.82 -2.84 9.61
N HIS A 287 -21.69 -1.67 10.22
CA HIS A 287 -21.14 -0.46 9.61
C HIS A 287 -19.87 -0.04 10.37
N VAL A 288 -18.79 0.21 9.63
CA VAL A 288 -17.46 0.48 10.20
C VAL A 288 -16.82 1.71 9.57
N MET A 289 -15.90 2.32 10.33
CA MET A 289 -14.94 3.29 9.80
C MET A 289 -13.52 2.95 10.25
N TYR A 290 -12.53 3.19 9.40
CA TYR A 290 -11.11 3.11 9.75
C TYR A 290 -10.28 4.17 9.00
N ALA A 291 -9.46 4.94 9.70
CA ALA A 291 -8.52 5.87 9.09
C ALA A 291 -7.08 5.40 9.32
N ARG A 292 -6.48 4.77 8.31
CA ARG A 292 -5.15 4.16 8.40
C ARG A 292 -4.03 5.17 8.69
N ASP A 293 -4.14 6.36 8.11
CA ASP A 293 -3.22 7.48 8.31
C ASP A 293 -3.63 8.39 9.49
N GLY A 294 -4.73 8.05 10.17
CA GLY A 294 -5.29 8.85 11.26
C GLY A 294 -6.01 10.14 10.80
N VAL A 295 -6.22 10.34 9.49
CA VAL A 295 -6.79 11.57 8.92
C VAL A 295 -7.94 11.27 7.95
N HIS A 296 -7.76 10.33 7.03
CA HIS A 296 -8.73 10.01 5.99
C HIS A 296 -9.46 8.69 6.33
N PRO A 297 -10.71 8.75 6.82
CA PRO A 297 -11.49 7.56 7.15
C PRO A 297 -12.06 6.91 5.89
N GLU A 298 -12.00 5.58 5.84
CA GLU A 298 -12.80 4.76 4.95
C GLU A 298 -13.99 4.18 5.70
N TYR A 299 -15.17 4.19 5.06
CA TYR A 299 -16.40 3.61 5.59
C TYR A 299 -16.80 2.39 4.77
N ARG A 300 -17.28 1.34 5.43
CA ARG A 300 -17.83 0.14 4.80
C ARG A 300 -19.04 -0.37 5.58
N SER A 301 -19.96 -1.02 4.86
CA SER A 301 -21.13 -1.66 5.43
C SER A 301 -21.28 -3.03 4.81
N GLU A 302 -21.56 -4.04 5.63
CA GLU A 302 -21.91 -5.37 5.15
C GLU A 302 -23.05 -5.95 5.97
N ALA A 303 -23.74 -6.93 5.39
CA ALA A 303 -24.76 -7.67 6.10
C ALA A 303 -24.79 -9.14 5.68
N VAL A 304 -25.03 -10.01 6.65
CA VAL A 304 -25.11 -11.46 6.47
C VAL A 304 -26.47 -11.93 6.94
N LEU A 305 -27.15 -12.72 6.09
CA LEU A 305 -28.33 -13.49 6.49
C LEU A 305 -27.85 -14.69 7.30
N LEU A 306 -28.49 -14.91 8.44
CA LEU A 306 -28.14 -15.99 9.34
C LEU A 306 -28.93 -17.25 8.96
N ASP A 307 -28.25 -18.39 8.90
CA ASP A 307 -28.89 -19.69 8.69
C ASP A 307 -29.44 -20.23 10.02
N GLY A 308 -30.78 -20.32 10.11
CA GLY A 308 -31.51 -20.72 11.31
C GLY A 308 -32.04 -19.52 12.11
N SER A 309 -33.34 -19.49 12.39
CA SER A 309 -33.96 -18.37 13.12
C SER A 309 -33.99 -18.64 14.62
N LEU A 310 -33.73 -17.60 15.44
CA LEU A 310 -34.15 -17.58 16.86
C LEU A 310 -35.68 -17.77 17.02
N LYS A 311 -36.46 -17.60 15.93
CA LYS A 311 -37.91 -17.84 15.86
C LYS A 311 -38.30 -19.31 15.63
N ASP A 312 -37.37 -20.19 15.23
CA ASP A 312 -37.67 -21.62 15.00
C ASP A 312 -37.79 -22.42 16.30
N LEU A 313 -37.60 -21.79 17.46
CA LEU A 313 -37.97 -22.34 18.76
C LEU A 313 -39.46 -22.01 19.02
N PRO A 314 -40.36 -23.02 19.06
CA PRO A 314 -41.80 -22.80 19.23
C PRO A 314 -42.12 -21.96 20.45
N GLU A 315 -43.07 -21.03 20.33
CA GLU A 315 -43.52 -20.14 21.41
C GLU A 315 -44.04 -20.92 22.65
N GLN A 316 -44.52 -22.15 22.43
CA GLN A 316 -44.87 -23.09 23.50
C GLN A 316 -43.65 -23.64 24.26
N GLN A 317 -42.48 -23.73 23.62
CA GLN A 317 -41.26 -24.24 24.23
C GLN A 317 -40.62 -23.19 25.15
N ARG A 318 -40.65 -21.89 24.79
CA ARG A 318 -40.25 -20.79 25.70
C ARG A 318 -41.12 -20.72 26.97
N LYS A 319 -42.45 -20.90 26.84
CA LYS A 319 -43.37 -20.93 28.00
C LYS A 319 -43.25 -22.23 28.80
N TRP A 320 -42.96 -23.36 28.15
CA TRP A 320 -42.74 -24.66 28.80
C TRP A 320 -41.41 -24.68 29.58
N GLU A 321 -40.35 -24.07 29.06
CA GLU A 321 -39.05 -23.95 29.72
C GLU A 321 -39.09 -23.04 30.95
N GLN A 322 -39.82 -21.91 30.89
CA GLN A 322 -40.07 -21.06 32.07
C GLN A 322 -40.88 -21.77 33.16
N ALA A 323 -41.76 -22.71 32.80
CA ALA A 323 -42.55 -23.49 33.74
C ALA A 323 -41.80 -24.72 34.31
N GLN A 324 -40.86 -25.34 33.55
CA GLN A 324 -40.11 -26.51 33.99
C GLN A 324 -38.81 -26.21 34.75
N THR A 325 -38.24 -25.01 34.60
CA THR A 325 -37.09 -24.57 35.41
C THR A 325 -37.43 -24.49 36.90
N ALA A 326 -38.73 -24.39 37.24
CA ALA A 326 -39.22 -24.44 38.61
C ALA A 326 -39.40 -25.88 39.18
N ALA A 327 -39.32 -26.94 38.37
CA ALA A 327 -39.77 -28.27 38.80
C ALA A 327 -38.76 -29.42 38.66
N THR A 328 -37.94 -29.48 37.60
CA THR A 328 -37.04 -30.64 37.38
C THR A 328 -35.84 -30.26 36.53
N GLY A 329 -34.70 -29.98 37.15
CA GLY A 329 -33.46 -29.68 36.42
C GLY A 329 -32.95 -30.89 35.63
N ALA A 330 -33.28 -30.98 34.34
CA ALA A 330 -32.47 -31.63 33.29
C ALA A 330 -33.08 -31.45 31.88
N THR A 331 -32.17 -31.25 30.91
CA THR A 331 -32.25 -31.41 29.44
C THR A 331 -33.08 -30.43 28.58
N CYS A 332 -32.42 -29.35 28.11
CA CYS A 332 -32.57 -28.73 26.75
C CYS A 332 -31.42 -27.73 26.42
N ALA A 333 -30.24 -27.86 27.03
CA ALA A 333 -29.15 -26.88 26.89
C ALA A 333 -28.36 -26.96 25.55
N GLU A 334 -28.47 -28.07 24.80
CA GLU A 334 -27.63 -28.33 23.62
C GLU A 334 -28.07 -27.55 22.36
N SER A 335 -29.36 -27.24 22.19
CA SER A 335 -29.88 -26.53 21.01
C SER A 335 -29.58 -25.03 21.02
N THR A 336 -29.69 -24.39 22.19
CA THR A 336 -29.48 -22.93 22.35
C THR A 336 -27.99 -22.56 22.26
N GLU A 337 -27.10 -23.39 22.80
CA GLU A 337 -25.66 -23.17 22.70
C GLU A 337 -25.15 -23.31 21.25
N SER A 338 -25.75 -24.24 20.48
CA SER A 338 -25.43 -24.40 19.06
C SER A 338 -25.78 -23.15 18.23
N VAL A 339 -26.97 -22.56 18.46
CA VAL A 339 -27.39 -21.34 17.74
C VAL A 339 -26.51 -20.15 18.10
N ARG A 340 -26.20 -19.98 19.39
CA ARG A 340 -25.25 -18.96 19.87
C ARG A 340 -23.88 -19.10 19.20
N MET A 341 -23.33 -20.31 19.13
CA MET A 341 -22.02 -20.54 18.50
C MET A 341 -22.00 -20.23 16.99
N THR A 342 -23.07 -20.55 16.26
CA THR A 342 -23.21 -20.17 14.84
C THR A 342 -23.23 -18.65 14.70
N LEU A 343 -24.08 -17.97 15.47
CA LEU A 343 -24.20 -16.51 15.45
C LEU A 343 -22.87 -15.80 15.74
N LEU A 344 -22.11 -16.28 16.75
CA LEU A 344 -20.79 -15.74 17.07
C LEU A 344 -19.75 -16.00 15.96
N THR A 345 -19.89 -17.11 15.23
CA THR A 345 -19.02 -17.43 14.10
C THR A 345 -19.29 -16.49 12.93
N ASP A 346 -20.55 -16.25 12.60
CA ASP A 346 -20.97 -15.32 11.55
C ASP A 346 -20.59 -13.87 11.89
N ALA A 347 -20.77 -13.46 13.16
CA ALA A 347 -20.32 -12.17 13.68
C ALA A 347 -18.81 -11.95 13.49
N LYS A 348 -17.99 -12.95 13.82
CA LYS A 348 -16.53 -12.88 13.62
C LYS A 348 -16.16 -12.87 12.13
N LYS A 349 -16.87 -13.62 11.30
CA LYS A 349 -16.66 -13.62 9.85
C LYS A 349 -16.95 -12.24 9.25
N LEU A 350 -18.12 -11.67 9.55
CA LEU A 350 -18.52 -10.33 9.12
C LEU A 350 -17.47 -9.27 9.51
N ALA A 351 -16.98 -9.34 10.74
CA ALA A 351 -15.93 -8.46 11.23
C ALA A 351 -14.60 -8.60 10.47
N ARG A 352 -14.19 -9.83 10.14
CA ARG A 352 -12.98 -10.10 9.34
C ARG A 352 -13.09 -9.56 7.94
N ASP A 353 -14.22 -9.83 7.28
CA ASP A 353 -14.46 -9.41 5.91
C ASP A 353 -14.41 -7.86 5.82
N LEU A 354 -15.08 -7.16 6.73
CA LEU A 354 -15.03 -5.70 6.82
C LEU A 354 -13.64 -5.15 7.19
N ALA A 355 -12.92 -5.80 8.12
CA ALA A 355 -11.57 -5.40 8.51
C ALA A 355 -10.57 -5.51 7.35
N VAL A 356 -10.73 -6.52 6.49
CA VAL A 356 -9.96 -6.67 5.25
C VAL A 356 -10.30 -5.53 4.29
N LEU A 357 -11.60 -5.29 4.03
CA LEU A 357 -12.04 -4.28 3.06
C LEU A 357 -11.58 -2.85 3.40
N VAL A 358 -11.62 -2.44 4.67
CA VAL A 358 -11.12 -1.12 5.08
C VAL A 358 -9.58 -1.02 5.09
N ARG A 359 -8.88 -2.15 4.98
CA ARG A 359 -7.42 -2.24 4.84
C ARG A 359 -6.95 -2.45 3.41
N CYS A 360 -7.86 -2.70 2.47
CA CYS A 360 -7.52 -2.77 1.06
C CYS A 360 -6.84 -1.46 0.64
N LYS A 361 -5.80 -1.57 -0.18
CA LYS A 361 -5.23 -0.43 -0.87
C LYS A 361 -5.66 -0.50 -2.34
N PRO A 362 -5.62 0.62 -3.08
CA PRO A 362 -6.01 0.60 -4.47
C PRO A 362 -5.17 -0.35 -5.33
N VAL A 363 -5.83 -0.97 -6.31
CA VAL A 363 -5.18 -1.64 -7.44
C VAL A 363 -5.09 -0.67 -8.61
N TYR A 364 -3.90 -0.41 -9.13
CA TYR A 364 -3.68 0.47 -10.27
C TYR A 364 -3.49 -0.37 -11.53
N LEU A 365 -4.38 -0.21 -12.52
CA LEU A 365 -4.21 -0.78 -13.85
C LEU A 365 -3.50 0.26 -14.71
N VAL A 366 -2.21 0.03 -14.99
CA VAL A 366 -1.31 1.05 -15.55
C VAL A 366 -0.84 0.64 -16.95
N GLY A 367 -1.05 1.53 -17.92
CA GLY A 367 -0.51 1.37 -19.27
C GLY A 367 0.98 1.67 -19.33
N ALA A 368 1.77 0.68 -19.73
CA ALA A 368 3.22 0.74 -19.85
C ALA A 368 3.70 1.42 -21.13
N GLY A 369 2.80 1.74 -22.07
CA GLY A 369 3.18 2.24 -23.38
C GLY A 369 3.63 1.14 -24.35
N PRO A 370 4.02 1.50 -25.58
CA PRO A 370 4.33 0.55 -26.65
C PRO A 370 5.72 -0.11 -26.54
N GLY A 371 6.61 0.39 -25.68
CA GLY A 371 7.95 -0.13 -25.47
C GLY A 371 8.94 0.94 -24.99
N ASP A 372 8.99 2.09 -25.68
CA ASP A 372 9.82 3.24 -25.30
C ASP A 372 9.49 3.71 -23.88
N THR A 373 10.50 3.71 -23.01
CA THR A 373 10.37 4.12 -21.60
C THR A 373 10.04 5.60 -21.46
N GLY A 374 10.43 6.42 -22.44
CA GLY A 374 10.08 7.84 -22.51
C GLY A 374 8.60 8.10 -22.77
N LEU A 375 7.85 7.08 -23.22
CA LEU A 375 6.39 7.15 -23.40
C LEU A 375 5.60 6.67 -22.17
N PHE A 376 6.29 6.24 -21.10
CA PHE A 376 5.65 5.90 -19.84
C PHE A 376 5.19 7.16 -19.10
N THR A 377 3.95 7.16 -18.60
CA THR A 377 3.37 8.37 -18.01
C THR A 377 3.94 8.66 -16.62
N GLU A 378 4.06 9.94 -16.26
CA GLU A 378 4.53 10.34 -14.91
C GLU A 378 3.67 9.74 -13.81
N LYS A 379 2.35 9.69 -14.01
CA LYS A 379 1.42 9.06 -13.06
C LYS A 379 1.67 7.55 -12.95
N GLY A 380 1.95 6.86 -14.05
CA GLY A 380 2.31 5.43 -14.03
C GLY A 380 3.60 5.19 -13.24
N LEU A 381 4.57 6.08 -13.40
CA LEU A 381 5.84 6.05 -12.67
C LEU A 381 5.66 6.26 -11.15
N ASP A 382 4.80 7.21 -10.76
CA ASP A 382 4.45 7.41 -9.36
C ASP A 382 3.76 6.18 -8.75
N CYS A 383 2.88 5.51 -9.48
CA CYS A 383 2.27 4.26 -9.05
C CYS A 383 3.33 3.16 -8.82
N VAL A 384 4.24 2.96 -9.78
CA VAL A 384 5.33 1.96 -9.67
C VAL A 384 6.23 2.23 -8.46
N ARG A 385 6.58 3.49 -8.21
CA ARG A 385 7.42 3.91 -7.07
C ARG A 385 6.76 3.73 -5.71
N ARG A 386 5.43 3.66 -5.64
CA ARG A 386 4.66 3.51 -4.39
C ARG A 386 4.15 2.09 -4.16
N ALA A 387 4.13 1.27 -5.19
CA ALA A 387 3.58 -0.09 -5.16
C ALA A 387 4.25 -0.97 -4.11
N ASP A 388 3.44 -1.78 -3.43
CA ASP A 388 3.94 -2.88 -2.60
C ASP A 388 4.12 -4.15 -3.47
N VAL A 389 3.26 -4.33 -4.50
CA VAL A 389 3.30 -5.46 -5.43
C VAL A 389 3.15 -4.95 -6.86
N ILE A 390 3.99 -5.43 -7.78
CA ILE A 390 3.90 -5.12 -9.21
C ILE A 390 3.69 -6.41 -10.00
N VAL A 391 2.55 -6.52 -10.66
CA VAL A 391 2.19 -7.62 -11.56
C VAL A 391 2.39 -7.17 -13.01
N TYR A 392 3.30 -7.80 -13.75
CA TYR A 392 3.69 -7.36 -15.09
C TYR A 392 3.74 -8.51 -16.10
N ASP A 393 3.76 -8.18 -17.40
CA ASP A 393 3.77 -9.17 -18.49
C ASP A 393 4.89 -8.93 -19.52
N ASN A 394 4.81 -9.61 -20.67
CA ASN A 394 5.86 -9.61 -21.67
C ASN A 394 5.99 -8.31 -22.47
N LEU A 395 4.98 -7.44 -22.43
CA LEU A 395 4.92 -6.25 -23.29
C LEU A 395 5.44 -4.99 -22.61
N ILE A 396 6.06 -5.12 -21.43
CA ILE A 396 6.62 -4.00 -20.68
C ILE A 396 8.15 -3.94 -20.82
N SER A 397 8.71 -2.74 -20.83
CA SER A 397 10.16 -2.55 -20.74
C SER A 397 10.65 -2.88 -19.32
N GLY A 398 11.66 -3.75 -19.21
CA GLY A 398 12.27 -4.12 -17.93
C GLY A 398 12.82 -2.91 -17.15
N SER A 399 13.20 -1.85 -17.86
CA SER A 399 13.68 -0.59 -17.26
C SER A 399 12.67 0.06 -16.33
N ILE A 400 11.36 -0.05 -16.59
CA ILE A 400 10.30 0.50 -15.73
C ILE A 400 10.39 -0.13 -14.33
N LEU A 401 10.76 -1.41 -14.25
CA LEU A 401 10.82 -2.12 -12.98
C LEU A 401 11.98 -1.59 -12.10
N ASN A 402 12.98 -0.89 -12.64
CA ASN A 402 14.03 -0.25 -11.82
C ASN A 402 13.48 0.87 -10.94
N GLU A 403 12.29 1.38 -11.23
CA GLU A 403 11.68 2.45 -10.44
C GLU A 403 10.87 1.90 -9.25
N ALA A 404 10.69 0.57 -9.18
CA ALA A 404 10.04 -0.09 -8.06
C ALA A 404 10.84 0.05 -6.75
N ARG A 405 10.14 0.04 -5.61
CA ARG A 405 10.77 0.00 -4.29
C ARG A 405 11.62 -1.26 -4.12
N LEU A 406 12.64 -1.19 -3.27
CA LEU A 406 13.53 -2.32 -2.99
C LEU A 406 12.85 -3.47 -2.24
N ASP A 407 11.75 -3.19 -1.55
CA ASP A 407 10.93 -4.15 -0.82
C ASP A 407 9.65 -4.55 -1.57
N ALA A 408 9.40 -4.01 -2.77
CA ALA A 408 8.26 -4.39 -3.58
C ALA A 408 8.39 -5.83 -4.13
N GLU A 409 7.29 -6.57 -4.13
CA GLU A 409 7.21 -7.89 -4.78
C GLU A 409 6.98 -7.70 -6.29
N LEU A 410 7.78 -8.38 -7.12
CA LEU A 410 7.64 -8.35 -8.58
C LEU A 410 7.10 -9.71 -9.05
N ILE A 411 5.95 -9.72 -9.71
CA ILE A 411 5.28 -10.94 -10.16
C ILE A 411 5.09 -10.90 -11.68
N TYR A 412 5.77 -11.80 -12.37
CA TYR A 412 5.59 -11.99 -13.80
C TYR A 412 4.35 -12.85 -14.09
N ALA A 413 3.38 -12.27 -14.79
CA ALA A 413 2.11 -12.89 -15.19
C ALA A 413 2.07 -13.27 -16.69
N GLY A 414 3.20 -13.15 -17.41
CA GLY A 414 3.28 -13.49 -18.84
C GLY A 414 3.53 -14.97 -19.13
N LYS A 415 3.72 -15.31 -20.41
CA LYS A 415 3.99 -16.69 -20.85
C LYS A 415 5.39 -17.12 -20.42
N ARG A 416 5.50 -18.23 -19.67
CA ARG A 416 6.78 -18.92 -19.42
C ARG A 416 7.10 -19.88 -20.56
N SER A 417 8.35 -19.89 -21.01
CA SER A 417 8.88 -20.97 -21.84
C SER A 417 8.91 -22.27 -21.02
N GLY A 418 7.87 -23.09 -21.15
CA GLY A 418 7.79 -24.45 -20.57
C GLY A 418 6.96 -24.64 -19.30
N SER A 419 6.19 -23.64 -18.83
CA SER A 419 5.29 -23.77 -17.67
C SER A 419 3.92 -23.15 -17.93
N HIS A 420 2.89 -23.68 -17.26
CA HIS A 420 1.47 -23.34 -17.43
C HIS A 420 1.22 -21.82 -17.51
N HIS A 421 0.46 -21.42 -18.54
CA HIS A 421 0.00 -20.06 -18.78
C HIS A 421 -0.92 -19.59 -17.65
N MET A 422 -0.62 -18.45 -16.99
CA MET A 422 -1.61 -17.81 -16.11
C MET A 422 -2.79 -17.34 -16.95
N LYS A 423 -3.94 -18.00 -16.81
CA LYS A 423 -5.20 -17.57 -17.41
C LYS A 423 -5.58 -16.19 -16.86
N GLN A 424 -6.39 -15.45 -17.62
CA GLN A 424 -6.84 -14.12 -17.18
C GLN A 424 -7.56 -14.14 -15.83
N GLU A 425 -8.33 -15.19 -15.59
CA GLU A 425 -9.00 -15.44 -14.31
C GLU A 425 -8.00 -15.56 -13.16
N GLU A 426 -6.86 -16.23 -13.40
CA GLU A 426 -5.80 -16.39 -12.40
C GLU A 426 -5.07 -15.09 -12.12
N ILE A 427 -4.86 -14.24 -13.14
CA ILE A 427 -4.30 -12.90 -12.97
C ILE A 427 -5.26 -12.04 -12.15
N SER A 428 -6.55 -12.04 -12.49
CA SER A 428 -7.57 -11.25 -11.78
C SER A 428 -7.70 -11.71 -10.33
N ALA A 429 -7.71 -13.03 -10.09
CA ALA A 429 -7.69 -13.61 -8.75
C ALA A 429 -6.43 -13.24 -7.96
N LEU A 430 -5.26 -13.17 -8.62
CA LEU A 430 -4.02 -12.70 -7.99
C LEU A 430 -4.12 -11.24 -7.55
N LEU A 431 -4.67 -10.35 -8.41
CA LEU A 431 -4.87 -8.94 -8.07
C LEU A 431 -5.79 -8.79 -6.85
N VAL A 432 -6.92 -9.49 -6.86
CA VAL A 432 -7.87 -9.53 -5.74
C VAL A 432 -7.19 -10.03 -4.47
N LYS A 433 -6.50 -11.17 -4.55
CA LYS A 433 -5.78 -11.76 -3.40
C LYS A 433 -4.79 -10.76 -2.79
N LYS A 434 -3.92 -10.15 -3.61
CA LYS A 434 -2.89 -9.22 -3.11
C LYS A 434 -3.51 -7.95 -2.51
N ALA A 435 -4.59 -7.45 -3.08
CA ALA A 435 -5.31 -6.31 -2.52
C ALA A 435 -5.94 -6.64 -1.15
N LEU A 436 -6.56 -7.82 -1.01
CA LEU A 436 -7.13 -8.31 0.25
C LEU A 436 -6.06 -8.61 1.32
N GLU A 437 -4.82 -8.94 0.92
CA GLU A 437 -3.67 -9.00 1.82
C GLU A 437 -3.25 -7.60 2.35
N GLY A 438 -3.84 -6.52 1.80
CA GLY A 438 -3.62 -5.14 2.21
C GLY A 438 -2.52 -4.41 1.42
N TYR A 439 -2.07 -4.98 0.30
CA TYR A 439 -1.02 -4.41 -0.55
C TYR A 439 -1.59 -3.42 -1.58
N SER A 440 -0.79 -2.40 -1.89
CA SER A 440 -1.01 -1.54 -3.04
C SER A 440 -0.46 -2.26 -4.27
N VAL A 441 -1.33 -2.62 -5.21
CA VAL A 441 -0.96 -3.46 -6.36
C VAL A 441 -0.92 -2.62 -7.62
N VAL A 442 0.14 -2.75 -8.41
CA VAL A 442 0.23 -2.18 -9.77
C VAL A 442 0.20 -3.32 -10.78
N ARG A 443 -0.79 -3.31 -11.68
CA ARG A 443 -0.84 -4.18 -12.85
C ARG A 443 -0.31 -3.40 -14.05
N LEU A 444 0.94 -3.66 -14.45
CA LEU A 444 1.53 -3.08 -15.65
C LEU A 444 1.07 -3.85 -16.89
N LYS A 445 0.54 -3.13 -17.89
CA LYS A 445 -0.01 -3.69 -19.12
C LYS A 445 0.62 -2.99 -20.32
N GLY A 446 1.08 -3.75 -21.32
CA GLY A 446 1.59 -3.14 -22.56
C GLY A 446 0.56 -2.24 -23.23
N GLY A 447 1.01 -1.09 -23.76
CA GLY A 447 0.16 -0.09 -24.39
C GLY A 447 -0.75 0.61 -23.39
N ASP A 448 -2.06 0.48 -23.60
CA ASP A 448 -3.11 1.10 -22.78
C ASP A 448 -4.00 0.01 -22.15
N PRO A 449 -4.43 0.15 -20.87
CA PRO A 449 -5.24 -0.87 -20.20
C PRO A 449 -6.57 -1.19 -20.90
N PHE A 450 -7.21 -0.20 -21.53
CA PHE A 450 -8.56 -0.29 -22.07
C PHE A 450 -8.63 -0.43 -23.59
N ILE A 451 -7.51 -0.25 -24.31
CA ILE A 451 -7.44 -0.53 -25.75
C ILE A 451 -6.88 -1.95 -25.96
N PHE A 452 -7.78 -2.92 -26.08
CA PHE A 452 -7.46 -4.36 -26.24
C PHE A 452 -6.53 -4.95 -25.17
N GLY A 453 -6.34 -4.25 -24.04
CA GLY A 453 -5.52 -4.69 -22.92
C GLY A 453 -6.25 -5.60 -21.93
N ARG A 454 -7.57 -5.80 -22.04
CA ARG A 454 -8.42 -6.53 -21.07
C ARG A 454 -8.48 -5.90 -19.67
N GLY A 455 -8.10 -4.63 -19.52
CA GLY A 455 -8.19 -3.93 -18.23
C GLY A 455 -9.63 -3.81 -17.72
N GLY A 456 -10.63 -3.79 -18.61
CA GLY A 456 -12.03 -3.78 -18.21
C GLY A 456 -12.48 -5.06 -17.47
N GLU A 457 -11.99 -6.23 -17.90
CA GLU A 457 -12.27 -7.50 -17.22
C GLU A 457 -11.65 -7.52 -15.81
N GLU A 458 -10.38 -7.10 -15.71
CA GLU A 458 -9.67 -7.01 -14.43
C GLU A 458 -10.36 -6.00 -13.48
N ALA A 459 -10.80 -4.85 -13.98
CA ALA A 459 -11.53 -3.85 -13.21
C ALA A 459 -12.90 -4.35 -12.73
N LEU A 460 -13.63 -5.12 -13.55
CA LEU A 460 -14.91 -5.71 -13.17
C LEU A 460 -14.75 -6.70 -12.00
N GLU A 461 -13.73 -7.55 -12.02
CA GLU A 461 -13.46 -8.47 -10.90
C GLU A 461 -13.10 -7.74 -9.60
N LEU A 462 -12.31 -6.65 -9.70
CA LEU A 462 -12.00 -5.80 -8.54
C LEU A 462 -13.26 -5.12 -7.99
N SER A 463 -14.12 -4.61 -8.88
CA SER A 463 -15.39 -3.98 -8.51
C SER A 463 -16.37 -4.93 -7.84
N LYS A 464 -16.44 -6.20 -8.27
CA LYS A 464 -17.31 -7.22 -7.65
C LYS A 464 -16.94 -7.51 -6.19
N MET A 465 -15.69 -7.24 -5.82
CA MET A 465 -15.15 -7.48 -4.48
C MET A 465 -15.01 -6.20 -3.66
N ASP A 466 -15.58 -5.07 -4.13
CA ASP A 466 -15.45 -3.74 -3.51
C ASP A 466 -14.00 -3.30 -3.23
N ILE A 467 -13.08 -3.75 -4.08
CA ILE A 467 -11.67 -3.36 -4.02
C ILE A 467 -11.50 -2.04 -4.77
N PRO A 468 -10.96 -0.99 -4.13
CA PRO A 468 -10.69 0.26 -4.82
C PRO A 468 -9.67 0.03 -5.94
N PHE A 469 -9.92 0.62 -7.10
CA PHE A 469 -8.99 0.55 -8.22
C PHE A 469 -8.94 1.86 -9.00
N GLU A 470 -7.86 2.05 -9.73
CA GLU A 470 -7.64 3.22 -10.55
C GLU A 470 -7.04 2.83 -11.90
N ILE A 471 -7.52 3.48 -12.97
CA ILE A 471 -7.00 3.28 -14.32
C ILE A 471 -6.03 4.41 -14.64
N VAL A 472 -4.78 4.05 -14.93
CA VAL A 472 -3.77 4.98 -15.42
C VAL A 472 -3.57 4.69 -16.91
N PRO A 473 -4.09 5.55 -17.81
CA PRO A 473 -3.97 5.32 -19.24
C PRO A 473 -2.51 5.35 -19.68
N GLY A 474 -2.23 4.62 -20.75
CA GLY A 474 -0.90 4.55 -21.36
C GLY A 474 -0.92 5.00 -22.81
N VAL A 475 0.27 5.26 -23.35
CA VAL A 475 0.41 5.55 -24.77
C VAL A 475 0.09 4.29 -25.58
N SER A 476 -1.00 4.29 -26.34
CA SER A 476 -1.43 3.11 -27.09
C SER A 476 -0.58 2.89 -28.34
N SER A 477 -0.28 1.63 -28.66
CA SER A 477 0.42 1.27 -29.89
C SER A 477 -0.37 1.64 -31.16
N SER A 478 -1.69 1.79 -31.05
CA SER A 478 -2.59 2.13 -32.16
C SER A 478 -2.28 3.44 -32.88
N TYR A 479 -1.66 4.41 -32.20
CA TYR A 479 -1.30 5.71 -32.80
C TYR A 479 0.17 6.09 -32.61
N SER A 480 0.82 5.61 -31.54
CA SER A 480 2.22 5.92 -31.27
C SER A 480 3.19 5.18 -32.18
N VAL A 481 2.95 3.88 -32.44
CA VAL A 481 3.80 3.09 -33.34
C VAL A 481 3.76 3.64 -34.78
N PRO A 482 2.59 3.99 -35.36
CA PRO A 482 2.54 4.69 -36.63
C PRO A 482 3.30 6.03 -36.60
N ALA A 483 3.14 6.83 -35.54
CA ALA A 483 3.84 8.11 -35.42
C ALA A 483 5.37 7.97 -35.41
N TYR A 484 5.90 6.94 -34.74
CA TYR A 484 7.33 6.60 -34.75
C TYR A 484 7.79 5.97 -36.08
N ALA A 485 6.87 5.52 -36.92
CA ALA A 485 7.16 5.08 -38.28
C ALA A 485 7.01 6.20 -39.34
N GLY A 486 6.67 7.43 -38.94
CA GLY A 486 6.39 8.53 -39.86
C GLY A 486 5.01 8.46 -40.51
N ILE A 487 4.07 7.71 -39.93
CA ILE A 487 2.70 7.54 -40.44
C ILE A 487 1.72 8.19 -39.46
N PRO A 488 1.18 9.38 -39.75
CA PRO A 488 0.13 9.96 -38.92
C PRO A 488 -1.16 9.15 -39.10
N VAL A 489 -1.92 8.90 -38.03
CA VAL A 489 -3.19 8.14 -38.13
C VAL A 489 -4.31 8.94 -38.79
N THR A 490 -4.18 10.26 -38.85
CA THR A 490 -5.08 11.17 -39.57
C THR A 490 -4.26 12.23 -40.31
N HIS A 491 -4.75 12.70 -41.45
CA HIS A 491 -4.14 13.80 -42.19
C HIS A 491 -5.17 14.48 -43.07
N ARG A 492 -5.16 15.82 -43.10
CA ARG A 492 -6.11 16.61 -43.90
C ARG A 492 -6.01 16.23 -45.38
N GLY A 493 -7.15 15.91 -45.99
CA GLY A 493 -7.21 15.50 -47.40
C GLY A 493 -6.78 14.05 -47.68
N MET A 494 -6.44 13.26 -46.64
CA MET A 494 -6.13 11.84 -46.76
C MET A 494 -7.05 10.98 -45.89
N ALA A 495 -7.11 11.26 -44.58
CA ALA A 495 -7.96 10.52 -43.64
C ALA A 495 -8.44 11.43 -42.50
N SER A 496 -9.76 11.57 -42.34
CA SER A 496 -10.42 12.36 -41.29
C SER A 496 -10.81 11.54 -40.06
N SER A 497 -10.80 10.21 -40.16
CA SER A 497 -11.05 9.26 -39.07
C SER A 497 -9.99 8.17 -39.07
N PHE A 498 -9.89 7.46 -37.95
CA PHE A 498 -9.14 6.20 -37.87
C PHE A 498 -9.87 5.20 -36.98
N HIS A 499 -9.66 3.92 -37.24
CA HIS A 499 -10.37 2.82 -36.60
C HIS A 499 -9.36 1.82 -36.05
N VAL A 500 -9.52 1.45 -34.78
CA VAL A 500 -8.61 0.54 -34.07
C VAL A 500 -9.30 -0.80 -33.90
N ILE A 501 -8.74 -1.84 -34.51
CA ILE A 501 -9.39 -3.14 -34.74
C ILE A 501 -8.49 -4.25 -34.22
N THR A 502 -9.06 -5.31 -33.64
CA THR A 502 -8.31 -6.54 -33.31
C THR A 502 -8.33 -7.48 -34.50
N GLY A 503 -7.14 -7.89 -34.98
CA GLY A 503 -7.02 -8.92 -36.01
C GLY A 503 -7.07 -10.35 -35.47
N HIS A 504 -7.19 -10.53 -34.14
CA HIS A 504 -7.37 -11.83 -33.50
C HIS A 504 -8.86 -12.07 -33.21
N GLU A 505 -9.41 -13.14 -33.80
CA GLU A 505 -10.77 -13.62 -33.53
C GLU A 505 -10.69 -14.95 -32.76
N ASP A 506 -11.61 -15.13 -31.81
CA ASP A 506 -11.72 -16.37 -31.03
C ASP A 506 -12.19 -17.52 -31.93
N GLY A 507 -11.37 -18.57 -32.05
CA GLY A 507 -11.52 -19.64 -33.05
C GLY A 507 -12.78 -20.51 -32.90
N ASN A 508 -13.54 -20.34 -31.82
CA ASN A 508 -14.79 -21.06 -31.55
C ASN A 508 -16.06 -20.35 -32.08
N LYS A 509 -15.95 -19.16 -32.69
CA LYS A 509 -17.10 -18.46 -33.28
C LYS A 509 -17.31 -18.87 -34.74
N THR A 510 -18.54 -19.21 -35.09
CA THR A 510 -18.97 -19.61 -36.45
C THR A 510 -19.14 -18.43 -37.43
N SER A 511 -19.11 -17.19 -36.93
CA SER A 511 -19.13 -15.96 -37.73
C SER A 511 -18.02 -15.00 -37.26
N SER A 512 -17.34 -14.34 -38.20
CA SER A 512 -16.40 -13.27 -37.90
C SER A 512 -17.09 -12.21 -37.03
N ALA A 513 -16.40 -11.74 -35.99
CA ALA A 513 -16.90 -10.65 -35.15
C ALA A 513 -16.76 -9.29 -35.85
N LEU A 514 -15.97 -9.23 -36.93
CA LEU A 514 -15.71 -8.03 -37.71
C LEU A 514 -16.62 -7.97 -38.94
N ASP A 515 -17.30 -6.83 -39.10
CA ASP A 515 -18.03 -6.52 -40.32
C ASP A 515 -17.09 -5.94 -41.38
N TYR A 516 -16.43 -6.83 -42.12
CA TYR A 516 -15.53 -6.46 -43.22
C TYR A 516 -16.25 -5.68 -44.33
N GLN A 517 -17.57 -5.83 -44.48
CA GLN A 517 -18.35 -5.09 -45.47
C GLN A 517 -18.40 -3.59 -45.14
N THR A 518 -18.50 -3.26 -43.86
CA THR A 518 -18.42 -1.88 -43.37
C THR A 518 -16.98 -1.38 -43.40
N LEU A 519 -16.02 -2.14 -42.85
CA LEU A 519 -14.60 -1.73 -42.79
C LEU A 519 -13.98 -1.45 -44.16
N ALA A 520 -14.38 -2.19 -45.20
CA ALA A 520 -13.90 -1.99 -46.56
C ALA A 520 -14.36 -0.64 -47.15
N LYS A 521 -15.48 -0.09 -46.70
CA LYS A 521 -16.06 1.17 -47.19
C LYS A 521 -15.57 2.41 -46.44
N GLU A 522 -14.99 2.24 -45.26
CA GLU A 522 -14.45 3.35 -44.48
C GLU A 522 -13.30 4.05 -45.24
N GLU A 523 -13.35 5.36 -45.40
CA GLU A 523 -12.30 6.15 -46.07
C GLU A 523 -11.16 6.56 -45.12
N GLY A 524 -11.29 6.26 -43.83
CA GLY A 524 -10.27 6.53 -42.80
C GLY A 524 -9.10 5.56 -42.78
N THR A 525 -8.24 5.74 -41.78
CA THR A 525 -7.10 4.84 -41.53
C THR A 525 -7.53 3.65 -40.69
N LEU A 526 -7.31 2.42 -41.17
CA LEU A 526 -7.57 1.21 -40.41
C LEU A 526 -6.28 0.74 -39.72
N VAL A 527 -6.33 0.58 -38.40
CA VAL A 527 -5.21 0.09 -37.60
C VAL A 527 -5.59 -1.25 -36.97
N PHE A 528 -4.96 -2.33 -37.42
CA PHE A 528 -5.16 -3.68 -36.88
C PHE A 528 -4.07 -4.02 -35.85
N LEU A 529 -4.49 -4.21 -34.60
CA LEU A 529 -3.66 -4.76 -33.53
C LEU A 529 -3.76 -6.29 -33.52
N MET A 530 -2.69 -6.98 -33.14
CA MET A 530 -2.65 -8.45 -33.03
C MET A 530 -3.02 -9.19 -34.34
N GLY A 531 -2.89 -8.53 -35.50
CA GLY A 531 -3.36 -9.04 -36.79
C GLY A 531 -2.32 -9.75 -37.64
N LEU A 532 -1.03 -9.72 -37.29
CA LEU A 532 0.05 -10.19 -38.18
C LEU A 532 -0.16 -11.63 -38.70
N LYS A 533 -0.61 -12.55 -37.84
CA LYS A 533 -0.85 -13.95 -38.21
C LYS A 533 -2.04 -14.16 -39.17
N ASN A 534 -2.95 -13.19 -39.23
CA ASN A 534 -4.17 -13.23 -40.05
C ASN A 534 -4.14 -12.13 -41.12
N LEU A 535 -2.96 -11.55 -41.41
CA LEU A 535 -2.84 -10.39 -42.28
C LEU A 535 -3.29 -10.68 -43.71
N ASP A 536 -2.99 -11.89 -44.19
CA ASP A 536 -3.48 -12.45 -45.45
C ASP A 536 -5.01 -12.40 -45.52
N LYS A 537 -5.68 -12.98 -44.52
CA LYS A 537 -7.15 -13.03 -44.45
C LYS A 537 -7.77 -11.64 -44.28
N ILE A 538 -7.13 -10.76 -43.51
CA ILE A 538 -7.61 -9.39 -43.32
C ILE A 538 -7.58 -8.64 -44.66
N ALA A 539 -6.48 -8.74 -45.41
CA ALA A 539 -6.33 -8.12 -46.71
C ALA A 539 -7.35 -8.67 -47.73
N ASP A 540 -7.45 -10.00 -47.84
CA ASP A 540 -8.37 -10.67 -48.76
C ASP A 540 -9.83 -10.29 -48.49
N ASN A 541 -10.25 -10.27 -47.21
CA ASN A 541 -11.62 -9.91 -46.85
C ASN A 541 -11.92 -8.43 -47.12
N LEU A 542 -10.98 -7.51 -46.86
CA LEU A 542 -11.18 -6.10 -47.19
C LEU A 542 -11.32 -5.90 -48.70
N ILE A 543 -10.48 -6.56 -49.50
CA ILE A 543 -10.54 -6.50 -50.97
C ILE A 543 -11.85 -7.10 -51.50
N ALA A 544 -12.23 -8.29 -51.03
CA ALA A 544 -13.47 -8.96 -51.44
C ALA A 544 -14.72 -8.13 -51.14
N ASN A 545 -14.65 -7.26 -50.12
CA ASN A 545 -15.75 -6.37 -49.72
C ASN A 545 -15.66 -4.95 -50.32
N GLY A 546 -14.71 -4.70 -51.24
CA GLY A 546 -14.68 -3.49 -52.06
C GLY A 546 -13.59 -2.46 -51.70
N LYS A 547 -12.66 -2.77 -50.79
CA LYS A 547 -11.47 -1.92 -50.57
C LYS A 547 -10.54 -2.03 -51.78
N ASP A 548 -9.98 -0.91 -52.25
CA ASP A 548 -9.07 -0.93 -53.40
C ASP A 548 -7.80 -1.76 -53.06
N PRO A 549 -7.47 -2.80 -53.85
CA PRO A 549 -6.23 -3.58 -53.68
C PRO A 549 -4.95 -2.75 -53.67
N LYS A 550 -4.97 -1.56 -54.29
CA LYS A 550 -3.84 -0.62 -54.33
C LYS A 550 -3.74 0.29 -53.10
N THR A 551 -4.67 0.17 -52.14
CA THR A 551 -4.65 0.98 -50.92
C THR A 551 -3.31 0.82 -50.21
N PRO A 552 -2.58 1.91 -49.89
CA PRO A 552 -1.32 1.83 -49.19
C PRO A 552 -1.46 1.16 -47.82
N ALA A 553 -0.55 0.25 -47.49
CA ALA A 553 -0.53 -0.50 -46.24
C ALA A 553 0.90 -0.62 -45.67
N ALA A 554 1.00 -0.70 -44.35
CA ALA A 554 2.26 -0.91 -43.66
C ALA A 554 2.10 -1.89 -42.49
N VAL A 555 3.15 -2.65 -42.21
CA VAL A 555 3.28 -3.49 -41.01
C VAL A 555 4.45 -2.99 -40.20
N LEU A 556 4.20 -2.73 -38.91
CA LEU A 556 5.15 -2.11 -37.99
C LEU A 556 5.38 -3.07 -36.81
N GLU A 557 6.57 -3.64 -36.73
CA GLU A 557 7.00 -4.57 -35.69
C GLU A 557 7.80 -3.84 -34.60
N ARG A 558 7.58 -4.23 -33.34
CA ARG A 558 8.30 -3.72 -32.15
C ARG A 558 8.43 -2.20 -32.16
N GLY A 559 7.33 -1.52 -32.47
CA GLY A 559 7.32 -0.07 -32.65
C GLY A 559 7.79 0.68 -31.42
N THR A 560 8.40 1.85 -31.63
CA THR A 560 9.05 2.71 -30.62
C THR A 560 10.33 2.16 -30.00
N THR A 561 10.68 0.90 -30.25
CA THR A 561 11.94 0.28 -29.76
C THR A 561 13.05 0.42 -30.79
N ALA A 562 14.32 0.23 -30.40
CA ALA A 562 15.42 0.19 -31.37
C ALA A 562 15.25 -0.97 -32.36
N ALA A 563 14.61 -2.08 -31.94
CA ALA A 563 14.29 -3.19 -32.84
C ALA A 563 13.09 -2.93 -33.77
N GLN A 564 12.62 -1.68 -33.90
CA GLN A 564 11.52 -1.32 -34.79
C GLN A 564 11.86 -1.69 -36.24
N ARG A 565 11.00 -2.49 -36.86
CA ARG A 565 11.04 -2.80 -38.30
C ARG A 565 9.73 -2.42 -38.95
N SER A 566 9.79 -1.99 -40.20
CA SER A 566 8.60 -1.57 -40.94
C SER A 566 8.65 -2.03 -42.38
N VAL A 567 7.55 -2.55 -42.89
CA VAL A 567 7.36 -2.85 -44.32
C VAL A 567 6.18 -2.03 -44.83
N ARG A 568 6.30 -1.52 -46.05
CA ARG A 568 5.24 -0.84 -46.80
C ARG A 568 4.97 -1.59 -48.10
N ALA A 569 3.71 -1.78 -48.44
CA ALA A 569 3.25 -2.33 -49.72
C ALA A 569 1.83 -1.79 -50.02
N ASP A 570 1.24 -2.20 -51.13
CA ASP A 570 -0.21 -2.08 -51.29
C ASP A 570 -0.94 -3.20 -50.51
N LEU A 571 -2.25 -3.05 -50.34
CA LEU A 571 -3.07 -3.98 -49.58
C LEU A 571 -3.01 -5.42 -50.14
N ALA A 572 -2.93 -5.58 -51.46
CA ALA A 572 -2.86 -6.89 -52.10
C ALA A 572 -1.58 -7.66 -51.76
N HIS A 573 -0.45 -6.97 -51.58
CA HIS A 573 0.86 -7.60 -51.39
C HIS A 573 1.43 -7.46 -49.97
N ILE A 574 0.73 -6.81 -49.04
CA ILE A 574 1.27 -6.50 -47.70
C ILE A 574 1.59 -7.75 -46.87
N ALA A 575 0.79 -8.81 -47.00
CA ALA A 575 1.02 -10.07 -46.29
C ALA A 575 2.32 -10.74 -46.77
N GLU A 576 2.49 -10.87 -48.09
CA GLU A 576 3.71 -11.43 -48.69
C GLU A 576 4.94 -10.58 -48.32
N ALA A 577 4.82 -9.25 -48.37
CA ALA A 577 5.91 -8.35 -48.04
C ALA A 577 6.34 -8.49 -46.56
N ALA A 578 5.39 -8.63 -45.65
CA ALA A 578 5.67 -8.84 -44.22
C ALA A 578 6.33 -10.21 -43.95
N GLU A 579 5.86 -11.26 -44.63
CA GLU A 579 6.45 -12.61 -44.53
C GLU A 579 7.88 -12.64 -45.09
N LYS A 580 8.10 -12.05 -46.27
CA LYS A 580 9.42 -11.95 -46.90
C LYS A 580 10.43 -11.18 -46.04
N ALA A 581 9.97 -10.16 -45.31
CA ALA A 581 10.79 -9.42 -44.36
C ALA A 581 11.00 -10.16 -43.03
N GLY A 582 10.31 -11.29 -42.81
CA GLY A 582 10.39 -12.08 -41.59
C GLY A 582 9.95 -11.30 -40.34
N LEU A 583 8.92 -10.46 -40.47
CA LEU A 583 8.35 -9.72 -39.33
C LEU A 583 7.68 -10.70 -38.35
N ARG A 584 7.81 -10.42 -37.05
CA ARG A 584 7.23 -11.22 -35.97
C ARG A 584 6.35 -10.36 -35.07
N THR A 585 5.61 -11.01 -34.18
CA THR A 585 4.83 -10.32 -33.15
C THR A 585 5.75 -9.86 -32.01
N PRO A 586 5.48 -8.71 -31.36
CA PRO A 586 4.34 -7.83 -31.56
C PRO A 586 4.49 -6.92 -32.80
N ALA A 587 3.44 -6.86 -33.63
CA ALA A 587 3.36 -5.98 -34.78
C ALA A 587 1.92 -5.48 -34.99
N ILE A 588 1.80 -4.32 -35.62
CA ILE A 588 0.52 -3.72 -36.00
C ILE A 588 0.49 -3.48 -37.51
N SER A 589 -0.70 -3.50 -38.10
CA SER A 589 -0.90 -3.17 -39.51
C SER A 589 -1.69 -1.88 -39.64
N VAL A 590 -1.24 -0.99 -40.52
CA VAL A 590 -1.88 0.29 -40.82
C VAL A 590 -2.26 0.29 -42.29
N ILE A 591 -3.52 0.51 -42.61
CA ILE A 591 -4.07 0.48 -43.98
C ILE A 591 -4.78 1.80 -44.24
N GLY A 592 -4.34 2.53 -45.25
CA GLY A 592 -4.94 3.81 -45.65
C GLY A 592 -3.95 4.76 -46.32
N PRO A 593 -4.45 5.85 -46.94
CA PRO A 593 -3.64 6.77 -47.73
C PRO A 593 -2.51 7.45 -46.94
N VAL A 594 -2.67 7.62 -45.63
CA VAL A 594 -1.64 8.21 -44.75
C VAL A 594 -0.31 7.45 -44.75
N VAL A 595 -0.30 6.17 -45.13
CA VAL A 595 0.91 5.35 -45.22
C VAL A 595 1.88 5.88 -46.28
N GLU A 596 1.40 6.63 -47.28
CA GLU A 596 2.28 7.27 -48.27
C GLU A 596 3.26 8.29 -47.66
N LEU A 597 2.92 8.86 -46.50
CA LEU A 597 3.75 9.84 -45.81
C LEU A 597 4.95 9.22 -45.09
N LYS A 598 4.96 7.90 -44.91
CA LYS A 598 5.99 7.16 -44.16
C LYS A 598 7.41 7.60 -44.54
N ASP A 599 7.71 7.61 -45.84
CA ASP A 599 9.07 7.85 -46.33
C ASP A 599 9.46 9.34 -46.22
N THR A 600 8.47 10.24 -46.19
CA THR A 600 8.69 11.69 -46.05
C THR A 600 8.84 12.13 -44.60
N LEU A 601 8.10 11.50 -43.68
CA LEU A 601 8.04 11.88 -42.26
C LEU A 601 8.85 10.94 -41.36
N SER A 602 9.61 10.00 -41.91
CA SER A 602 10.45 9.08 -41.13
C SER A 602 11.52 9.86 -40.34
N TRP A 603 11.38 9.90 -39.02
CA TRP A 603 12.25 10.66 -38.13
C TRP A 603 12.98 9.79 -37.11
N PHE A 604 12.38 8.66 -36.70
CA PHE A 604 12.90 7.76 -35.67
C PHE A 604 14.04 6.87 -36.18
N GLY A 605 14.89 6.39 -35.27
CA GLY A 605 16.01 5.52 -35.62
C GLY A 605 17.21 6.25 -36.22
N ARG A 606 17.54 7.44 -35.71
CA ARG A 606 18.77 8.19 -36.05
C ARG A 606 19.85 7.97 -34.99
N GLY A 607 21.10 8.13 -35.37
CA GLY A 607 22.26 7.94 -34.50
C GLY A 607 23.07 6.71 -34.88
N VAL A 608 24.36 6.73 -34.55
CA VAL A 608 25.32 5.67 -34.92
C VAL A 608 24.99 4.31 -34.29
N LEU A 609 24.33 4.30 -33.12
CA LEU A 609 23.87 3.10 -32.44
C LEU A 609 22.38 2.82 -32.63
N SER A 610 21.74 3.49 -33.60
CA SER A 610 20.35 3.19 -33.97
C SER A 610 20.18 1.70 -34.30
N GLY A 611 19.11 1.10 -33.82
CA GLY A 611 18.85 -0.33 -34.00
C GLY A 611 19.48 -1.23 -32.94
N ARG A 612 20.38 -0.71 -32.09
CA ARG A 612 21.08 -1.49 -31.06
C ARG A 612 20.37 -1.45 -29.73
N ARG A 613 20.26 -2.62 -29.10
CA ARG A 613 19.72 -2.80 -27.74
C ARG A 613 20.83 -3.18 -26.79
N ILE A 614 20.96 -2.43 -25.70
CA ILE A 614 22.09 -2.53 -24.78
C ILE A 614 21.56 -2.74 -23.37
N MET A 615 21.91 -3.87 -22.76
CA MET A 615 21.55 -4.16 -21.38
C MET A 615 22.55 -3.54 -20.41
N VAL A 616 22.05 -2.80 -19.42
CA VAL A 616 22.87 -2.20 -18.36
C VAL A 616 22.64 -2.94 -17.05
N THR A 617 23.69 -3.59 -16.52
CA THR A 617 23.61 -4.47 -15.34
C THR A 617 24.13 -3.84 -14.03
N GLY A 618 24.40 -2.53 -14.04
CA GLY A 618 24.92 -1.76 -12.90
C GLY A 618 23.87 -1.32 -11.88
N THR A 619 24.26 -0.46 -10.95
CA THR A 619 23.33 0.18 -10.00
C THR A 619 22.35 1.12 -10.72
N ARG A 620 21.24 1.50 -10.10
CA ARG A 620 20.28 2.47 -10.69
C ARG A 620 20.94 3.81 -11.06
N ALA A 621 21.87 4.28 -10.23
CA ALA A 621 22.62 5.50 -10.49
C ALA A 621 23.46 5.37 -11.77
N PHE A 622 24.19 4.27 -11.92
CA PHE A 622 24.99 4.01 -13.11
C PHE A 622 24.12 3.80 -14.36
N ALA A 623 22.95 3.17 -14.23
CA ALA A 623 22.02 3.03 -15.33
C ALA A 623 21.56 4.39 -15.90
N ARG A 624 21.32 5.39 -15.04
CA ARG A 624 21.01 6.76 -15.46
C ARG A 624 22.17 7.44 -16.18
N GLU A 625 23.40 7.24 -15.70
CA GLU A 625 24.59 7.75 -16.40
C GLU A 625 24.74 7.13 -17.79
N MET A 626 24.45 5.84 -17.92
CA MET A 626 24.43 5.16 -19.21
C MET A 626 23.32 5.72 -20.11
N GLU A 627 22.11 5.99 -19.59
CA GLU A 627 21.04 6.63 -20.36
C GLU A 627 21.50 7.97 -20.96
N GLU A 628 22.16 8.83 -20.15
CA GLU A 628 22.71 10.10 -20.63
C GLU A 628 23.80 9.91 -21.71
N ALA A 629 24.67 8.90 -21.56
CA ALA A 629 25.75 8.63 -22.50
C ALA A 629 25.27 8.04 -23.84
N PHE A 630 24.23 7.20 -23.83
CA PHE A 630 23.75 6.49 -25.02
C PHE A 630 22.60 7.19 -25.75
N GLN A 631 21.81 8.03 -25.06
CA GLN A 631 20.69 8.74 -25.67
C GLN A 631 21.07 9.53 -26.95
N PRO A 632 22.18 10.30 -26.98
CA PRO A 632 22.58 11.02 -28.19
C PRO A 632 23.02 10.09 -29.34
N LEU A 633 23.38 8.84 -29.03
CA LEU A 633 23.85 7.86 -30.00
C LEU A 633 22.72 7.03 -30.64
N GLY A 634 21.49 7.13 -30.10
CA GLY A 634 20.30 6.48 -30.66
C GLY A 634 20.10 5.01 -30.26
N ALA A 635 20.81 4.51 -29.25
CA ALA A 635 20.63 3.14 -28.75
C ALA A 635 19.41 3.03 -27.83
N GLU A 636 18.78 1.86 -27.80
CA GLU A 636 17.80 1.51 -26.74
C GLU A 636 18.53 0.90 -25.56
N LEU A 637 18.35 1.49 -24.38
CA LEU A 637 18.84 0.90 -23.15
C LEU A 637 17.78 0.05 -22.47
N VAL A 638 18.14 -1.20 -22.21
CA VAL A 638 17.46 -2.09 -21.27
C VAL A 638 18.19 -1.96 -19.94
N ALA A 639 17.86 -0.93 -19.18
CA ALA A 639 18.40 -0.75 -17.84
C ALA A 639 17.83 -1.85 -16.94
N LEU A 640 18.66 -2.77 -16.47
CA LEU A 640 18.24 -3.82 -15.54
C LEU A 640 19.23 -3.88 -14.39
N SER A 641 18.94 -3.12 -13.34
CA SER A 641 19.85 -3.02 -12.19
C SER A 641 19.85 -4.31 -11.39
N LEU A 642 20.86 -5.16 -11.62
CA LEU A 642 21.03 -6.45 -10.93
C LEU A 642 21.56 -6.31 -9.51
N ILE A 643 22.14 -5.14 -9.21
CA ILE A 643 22.73 -4.83 -7.90
C ILE A 643 22.17 -3.52 -7.36
N GLU A 644 22.03 -3.46 -6.04
CA GLU A 644 21.58 -2.29 -5.31
C GLU A 644 22.53 -2.01 -4.15
N VAL A 645 22.58 -0.74 -3.75
CA VAL A 645 23.39 -0.31 -2.62
C VAL A 645 22.49 -0.20 -1.39
N ARG A 646 22.85 -0.90 -0.31
CA ARG A 646 22.14 -0.81 0.97
C ARG A 646 23.03 -0.17 2.02
N PRO A 647 22.61 0.93 2.65
CA PRO A 647 23.37 1.52 3.74
C PRO A 647 23.42 0.53 4.91
N LEU A 648 24.59 0.44 5.53
CA LEU A 648 24.77 -0.27 6.79
C LEU A 648 24.59 0.73 7.93
N TRP A 649 23.96 0.29 9.01
CA TRP A 649 23.86 1.09 10.23
C TRP A 649 24.25 0.23 11.44
N ASN A 650 25.27 0.69 12.16
CA ASN A 650 25.76 0.06 13.36
C ASN A 650 26.38 1.10 14.31
N GLU A 651 26.67 0.70 15.54
CA GLU A 651 27.22 1.60 16.57
C GLU A 651 28.57 2.20 16.17
N ARG A 652 29.39 1.47 15.42
CA ARG A 652 30.69 1.94 14.93
C ARG A 652 30.53 3.11 13.96
N ILE A 653 29.60 3.01 13.00
CA ILE A 653 29.27 4.11 12.07
C ILE A 653 28.78 5.32 12.87
N ALA A 654 27.85 5.12 13.81
CA ALA A 654 27.30 6.19 14.62
C ALA A 654 28.38 6.92 15.44
N GLU A 655 29.33 6.17 16.02
CA GLU A 655 30.43 6.75 16.79
C GLU A 655 31.42 7.51 15.90
N THR A 656 31.82 6.93 14.76
CA THR A 656 32.69 7.61 13.81
C THR A 656 32.07 8.92 13.31
N LEU A 657 30.77 8.93 12.99
CA LEU A 657 30.07 10.15 12.54
C LEU A 657 30.02 11.22 13.65
N ARG A 658 29.88 10.84 14.92
CA ARG A 658 29.95 11.79 16.05
C ARG A 658 31.35 12.39 16.22
N GLN A 659 32.38 11.61 15.91
CA GLN A 659 33.80 11.96 16.11
C GLN A 659 34.50 12.50 14.86
N LEU A 660 33.77 12.94 13.83
CA LEU A 660 34.37 13.35 12.54
C LEU A 660 35.46 14.43 12.68
N GLY A 661 35.35 15.32 13.67
CA GLY A 661 36.36 16.35 13.94
C GLY A 661 37.73 15.82 14.41
N ASN A 662 37.84 14.52 14.75
CA ASN A 662 39.10 13.90 15.16
C ASN A 662 39.95 13.44 13.97
N TYR A 663 39.37 13.38 12.76
CA TYR A 663 40.07 12.94 11.56
C TYR A 663 40.64 14.15 10.81
N GLN A 664 41.81 13.97 10.20
CA GLN A 664 42.38 14.96 9.28
C GLN A 664 41.96 14.65 7.84
N TRP A 665 41.65 13.40 7.55
CA TRP A 665 41.27 12.94 6.22
C TRP A 665 40.02 12.06 6.26
N ILE A 666 39.10 12.32 5.34
CA ILE A 666 38.02 11.41 4.96
C ILE A 666 38.31 10.91 3.56
N VAL A 667 38.20 9.60 3.36
CA VAL A 667 38.52 8.95 2.09
C VAL A 667 37.32 8.19 1.56
N PHE A 668 37.00 8.40 0.29
CA PHE A 668 35.94 7.68 -0.42
C PHE A 668 36.49 6.88 -1.61
N THR A 669 36.15 5.60 -1.65
CA THR A 669 36.51 4.71 -2.77
C THR A 669 35.40 4.57 -3.81
N SER A 670 34.29 5.29 -3.64
CA SER A 670 33.19 5.32 -4.61
C SER A 670 32.28 6.54 -4.40
N GLY A 671 31.58 6.94 -5.47
CA GLY A 671 30.51 7.94 -5.38
C GLY A 671 29.36 7.55 -4.44
N ASN A 672 29.04 6.25 -4.37
CA ASN A 672 28.01 5.73 -3.44
C ASN A 672 28.39 6.00 -1.97
N GLY A 673 29.68 5.87 -1.64
CA GLY A 673 30.18 6.19 -0.30
C GLY A 673 29.95 7.66 0.06
N VAL A 674 30.17 8.57 -0.89
CA VAL A 674 29.94 10.01 -0.70
C VAL A 674 28.44 10.27 -0.45
N GLU A 675 27.57 9.81 -1.35
CA GLU A 675 26.12 10.06 -1.24
C GLU A 675 25.54 9.55 0.08
N LEU A 676 25.88 8.32 0.46
CA LEU A 676 25.39 7.71 1.69
C LEU A 676 25.95 8.38 2.95
N PHE A 677 27.20 8.82 2.91
CA PHE A 677 27.82 9.52 4.03
C PHE A 677 27.05 10.81 4.34
N PHE A 678 26.80 11.64 3.33
CA PHE A 678 26.04 12.87 3.51
C PHE A 678 24.55 12.63 3.82
N ALA A 679 23.95 11.55 3.30
CA ALA A 679 22.61 11.14 3.69
C ALA A 679 22.55 10.81 5.19
N LEU A 680 23.47 9.99 5.68
CA LEU A 680 23.54 9.61 7.10
C LEU A 680 23.82 10.81 8.01
N LEU A 681 24.67 11.76 7.60
CA LEU A 681 24.86 13.00 8.36
C LEU A 681 23.55 13.77 8.55
N ARG A 682 22.75 13.90 7.47
CA ARG A 682 21.45 14.58 7.52
C ARG A 682 20.45 13.83 8.40
N GLU A 683 20.36 12.51 8.25
CA GLU A 683 19.47 11.66 9.05
C GLU A 683 19.80 11.72 10.55
N GLN A 684 21.08 11.82 10.90
CA GLN A 684 21.54 11.92 12.29
C GLN A 684 21.56 13.36 12.83
N GLY A 685 21.17 14.35 12.02
CA GLY A 685 21.17 15.77 12.42
C GLY A 685 22.57 16.33 12.69
N ILE A 686 23.60 15.79 12.04
CA ILE A 686 25.00 16.22 12.22
C ILE A 686 25.29 17.41 11.31
N ASP A 687 25.75 18.51 11.93
CA ASP A 687 26.06 19.76 11.23
C ASP A 687 27.34 19.64 10.38
N LEU A 688 27.25 19.99 9.09
CA LEU A 688 28.37 19.93 8.15
C LEU A 688 29.57 20.79 8.54
N ARG A 689 29.40 21.82 9.39
CA ARG A 689 30.50 22.63 9.91
C ARG A 689 31.54 21.80 10.68
N ARG A 690 31.17 20.61 11.17
CA ARG A 690 32.12 19.67 11.78
C ARG A 690 33.20 19.15 10.81
N LEU A 691 32.96 19.26 9.50
CA LEU A 691 33.89 18.84 8.45
C LEU A 691 34.88 19.94 8.05
N MET A 692 34.77 21.17 8.57
CA MET A 692 35.55 22.32 8.07
C MET A 692 37.07 22.18 8.16
N GLN A 693 37.59 21.33 9.05
CA GLN A 693 39.03 21.11 9.21
C GLN A 693 39.50 19.79 8.60
N VAL A 694 38.58 19.05 7.95
CA VAL A 694 38.84 17.73 7.38
C VAL A 694 39.11 17.86 5.88
N LYS A 695 40.15 17.17 5.41
CA LYS A 695 40.48 17.06 3.99
C LYS A 695 39.84 15.83 3.36
N PHE A 696 39.64 15.85 2.05
CA PHE A 696 39.06 14.75 1.30
C PHE A 696 40.03 14.16 0.30
N ALA A 697 40.13 12.83 0.28
CA ALA A 697 40.75 12.10 -0.82
C ALA A 697 39.73 11.16 -1.45
N VAL A 698 39.71 11.08 -2.77
CA VAL A 698 38.77 10.21 -3.48
C VAL A 698 39.45 9.44 -4.59
N ILE A 699 38.92 8.26 -4.92
CA ILE A 699 39.54 7.35 -5.88
C ILE A 699 39.60 7.86 -7.32
N GLY A 700 38.73 8.81 -7.70
CA GLY A 700 38.66 9.26 -9.08
C GLY A 700 37.76 10.49 -9.28
N ARG A 701 37.87 11.09 -10.48
CA ARG A 701 37.24 12.37 -10.82
C ARG A 701 35.74 12.40 -10.59
N LYS A 702 35.01 11.34 -10.95
CA LYS A 702 33.55 11.26 -10.75
C LYS A 702 33.15 11.29 -9.27
N THR A 703 33.93 10.63 -8.41
CA THR A 703 33.70 10.67 -6.96
C THR A 703 33.96 12.10 -6.43
N ALA A 704 34.94 12.82 -6.99
CA ALA A 704 35.19 14.23 -6.66
C ALA A 704 34.04 15.15 -7.11
N GLU A 705 33.45 14.90 -8.28
CA GLU A 705 32.27 15.65 -8.76
C GLU A 705 31.06 15.45 -7.83
N ILE A 706 30.81 14.22 -7.37
CA ILE A 706 29.73 13.93 -6.42
C ILE A 706 29.99 14.63 -5.09
N LEU A 707 31.23 14.61 -4.59
CA LEU A 707 31.63 15.34 -3.38
C LEU A 707 31.39 16.86 -3.53
N LEU A 708 31.67 17.40 -4.72
CA LEU A 708 31.44 18.82 -5.04
C LEU A 708 29.96 19.20 -5.02
N ARG A 709 29.05 18.29 -5.43
CA ARG A 709 27.60 18.52 -5.34
C ARG A 709 27.12 18.68 -3.89
N HIS A 710 27.81 18.07 -2.92
CA HIS A 710 27.57 18.26 -1.49
C HIS A 710 28.34 19.46 -0.89
N GLY A 711 29.03 20.24 -1.73
CA GLY A 711 29.68 21.49 -1.36
C GLY A 711 31.17 21.38 -0.99
N PHE A 712 31.79 20.21 -1.15
CA PHE A 712 33.19 19.97 -0.77
C PHE A 712 34.07 19.67 -1.99
N ARG A 713 35.26 20.27 -2.06
CA ARG A 713 36.26 19.91 -3.08
C ARG A 713 37.12 18.79 -2.53
N SER A 714 37.50 17.83 -3.39
CA SER A 714 38.53 16.87 -3.03
C SER A 714 39.88 17.56 -2.98
N ASP A 715 40.65 17.33 -1.90
CA ASP A 715 42.03 17.79 -1.77
C ASP A 715 42.99 16.88 -2.54
N PHE A 716 42.62 15.61 -2.75
CA PHE A 716 43.41 14.64 -3.49
C PHE A 716 42.55 13.77 -4.42
N VAL A 717 43.04 13.57 -5.65
CA VAL A 717 42.53 12.60 -6.63
C VAL A 717 43.75 12.05 -7.38
N PRO A 718 43.95 10.72 -7.47
CA PRO A 718 45.11 10.15 -8.15
C PRO A 718 45.04 10.35 -9.67
N GLU A 719 46.19 10.26 -10.35
CA GLU A 719 46.25 10.33 -11.82
C GLU A 719 45.53 9.15 -12.48
N GLN A 720 45.72 7.94 -11.93
CA GLN A 720 45.01 6.73 -12.33
C GLN A 720 43.96 6.35 -11.27
N PHE A 721 42.74 6.00 -11.71
CA PHE A 721 41.57 5.93 -10.83
C PHE A 721 41.40 4.59 -10.11
N SER A 722 42.46 4.08 -9.50
CA SER A 722 42.42 2.82 -8.73
C SER A 722 42.78 3.02 -7.26
N GLY A 723 42.37 2.06 -6.41
CA GLY A 723 42.74 2.08 -4.99
C GLY A 723 44.26 1.89 -4.77
N ALA A 724 44.95 1.24 -5.70
CA ALA A 724 46.41 1.08 -5.66
C ALA A 724 47.11 2.40 -5.99
N ASP A 725 46.62 3.14 -6.99
CA ASP A 725 47.19 4.43 -7.39
C ASP A 725 46.90 5.50 -6.34
N LEU A 726 45.67 5.53 -5.80
CA LEU A 726 45.35 6.35 -4.63
C LEU A 726 46.32 6.06 -3.49
N ALA A 727 46.58 4.79 -3.16
CA ALA A 727 47.54 4.44 -2.12
C ALA A 727 48.97 4.91 -2.45
N ALA A 728 49.44 4.68 -3.68
CA ALA A 728 50.80 4.98 -4.10
C ALA A 728 51.10 6.48 -4.17
N GLU A 729 50.13 7.30 -4.60
CA GLU A 729 50.34 8.74 -4.80
C GLU A 729 49.96 9.57 -3.56
N TRP A 730 48.91 9.18 -2.83
CA TRP A 730 48.39 9.96 -1.69
C TRP A 730 49.11 9.67 -0.38
N ILE A 731 49.31 8.39 -0.03
CA ILE A 731 49.87 8.01 1.28
C ILE A 731 51.24 8.65 1.55
N PRO A 732 52.17 8.77 0.57
CA PRO A 732 53.44 9.46 0.79
C PRO A 732 53.32 10.94 1.17
N THR A 733 52.17 11.57 0.93
CA THR A 733 51.90 12.97 1.28
C THR A 733 51.39 13.15 2.72
N LEU A 734 51.03 12.04 3.39
CA LEU A 734 50.46 12.04 4.74
C LEU A 734 51.55 12.18 5.81
N LYS A 735 51.18 12.83 6.91
CA LYS A 735 52.03 12.88 8.11
C LYS A 735 51.67 11.72 9.05
N SER A 736 52.66 11.18 9.74
CA SER A 736 52.48 10.00 10.62
C SER A 736 51.47 10.16 11.76
N TYR A 737 51.11 11.41 12.13
CA TYR A 737 50.09 11.70 13.15
C TYR A 737 48.68 11.94 12.59
N GLU A 738 48.53 12.08 11.27
CA GLU A 738 47.23 12.34 10.66
C GLU A 738 46.35 11.09 10.73
N LYS A 739 45.12 11.24 11.22
CA LYS A 739 44.16 10.14 11.32
C LYS A 739 43.20 10.15 10.14
N VAL A 740 43.00 8.98 9.55
CA VAL A 740 42.18 8.76 8.34
C VAL A 740 40.86 8.06 8.70
N ALA A 741 39.73 8.53 8.17
CA ALA A 741 38.48 7.78 8.14
C ALA A 741 38.20 7.31 6.71
N LEU A 742 38.22 5.99 6.49
CA LEU A 742 37.93 5.38 5.20
C LEU A 742 36.48 4.93 5.16
N PHE A 743 35.66 5.56 4.32
CA PHE A 743 34.28 5.16 4.08
C PHE A 743 34.16 4.44 2.74
N ARG A 744 33.84 3.15 2.80
CA ARG A 744 33.81 2.27 1.61
C ARG A 744 32.69 1.23 1.68
N ALA A 745 32.54 0.44 0.62
CA ALA A 745 31.74 -0.79 0.68
C ALA A 745 32.34 -1.75 1.73
N GLU A 746 31.51 -2.45 2.50
CA GLU A 746 31.93 -3.44 3.53
C GLU A 746 32.93 -4.46 2.96
N ASN A 747 32.59 -5.06 1.81
CA ASN A 747 33.41 -6.05 1.11
C ASN A 747 34.31 -5.44 0.01
N GLY A 748 34.67 -4.16 0.13
CA GLY A 748 35.57 -3.47 -0.78
C GLY A 748 37.02 -3.99 -0.73
N SER A 749 37.83 -3.58 -1.72
CA SER A 749 39.25 -3.96 -1.82
C SER A 749 40.07 -3.55 -0.59
N HIS A 750 40.94 -4.46 -0.11
CA HIS A 750 41.83 -4.23 1.04
C HIS A 750 43.16 -3.53 0.69
N VAL A 751 43.42 -3.26 -0.59
CA VAL A 751 44.70 -2.68 -1.05
C VAL A 751 45.04 -1.38 -0.30
N LEU A 752 44.06 -0.48 -0.13
CA LEU A 752 44.29 0.80 0.54
C LEU A 752 44.49 0.64 2.05
N THR A 753 43.73 -0.26 2.69
CA THR A 753 43.86 -0.53 4.14
C THR A 753 45.20 -1.20 4.47
N GLU A 754 45.65 -2.11 3.62
CA GLU A 754 46.97 -2.76 3.74
C GLU A 754 48.11 -1.75 3.54
N ALA A 755 47.98 -0.84 2.57
CA ALA A 755 48.96 0.20 2.33
C ALA A 755 49.05 1.21 3.49
N LEU A 756 47.92 1.65 4.05
CA LEU A 756 47.89 2.53 5.23
C LEU A 756 48.51 1.85 6.46
N ALA A 757 48.21 0.57 6.67
CA ALA A 757 48.80 -0.23 7.75
C ALA A 757 50.32 -0.36 7.58
N THR A 758 50.79 -0.64 6.36
CA THR A 758 52.24 -0.76 6.05
C THR A 758 52.98 0.57 6.26
N ALA A 759 52.33 1.69 5.94
CA ALA A 759 52.88 3.03 6.16
C ALA A 759 52.79 3.51 7.63
N GLY A 760 52.12 2.75 8.51
CA GLY A 760 51.95 3.12 9.92
C GLY A 760 51.03 4.33 10.15
N ILE A 761 50.16 4.65 9.20
CA ILE A 761 49.20 5.76 9.32
C ILE A 761 47.97 5.31 10.11
N PRO A 762 47.55 6.01 11.17
CA PRO A 762 46.33 5.66 11.91
C PRO A 762 45.07 5.82 11.04
N TYR A 763 44.26 4.77 10.94
CA TYR A 763 43.01 4.81 10.18
C TYR A 763 41.87 4.05 10.85
N ASP A 764 40.64 4.50 10.59
CA ASP A 764 39.42 3.75 10.85
C ASP A 764 38.78 3.33 9.52
N ASP A 765 38.58 2.03 9.37
CA ASP A 765 37.96 1.42 8.19
C ASP A 765 36.47 1.15 8.42
N ILE A 766 35.62 1.91 7.72
CA ILE A 766 34.18 1.95 7.93
C ILE A 766 33.46 1.47 6.66
N GLY A 767 32.91 0.26 6.74
CA GLY A 767 31.96 -0.23 5.77
C GLY A 767 30.63 0.49 5.92
N LEU A 768 30.37 1.42 5.00
CA LEU A 768 29.20 2.29 5.05
C LEU A 768 27.98 1.63 4.40
N TYR A 769 28.22 0.70 3.48
CA TYR A 769 27.19 0.07 2.69
C TYR A 769 27.63 -1.30 2.20
N GLU A 770 26.66 -2.12 1.85
CA GLU A 770 26.89 -3.36 1.10
C GLU A 770 26.26 -3.27 -0.30
N THR A 771 26.84 -4.00 -1.24
CA THR A 771 26.24 -4.23 -2.56
C THR A 771 25.43 -5.52 -2.47
N TRP A 772 24.14 -5.42 -2.69
CA TRP A 772 23.21 -6.55 -2.65
C TRP A 772 22.74 -6.92 -4.05
N THR A 773 22.67 -8.21 -4.35
CA THR A 773 22.14 -8.74 -5.62
C THR A 773 20.61 -8.78 -5.57
N ASP A 774 19.95 -8.08 -6.49
CA ASP A 774 18.49 -8.04 -6.60
C ASP A 774 17.96 -9.26 -7.35
N LEU A 775 17.79 -10.38 -6.64
CA LEU A 775 17.29 -11.63 -7.21
C LEU A 775 15.90 -11.50 -7.85
N ARG A 776 15.11 -10.47 -7.52
CA ARG A 776 13.81 -10.21 -8.15
C ARG A 776 13.95 -9.93 -9.66
N ARG A 777 15.14 -9.53 -10.12
CA ARG A 777 15.43 -9.28 -11.56
C ARG A 777 15.77 -10.53 -12.34
N GLN A 778 15.90 -11.70 -11.69
CA GLN A 778 16.39 -12.91 -12.35
C GLN A 778 15.50 -13.34 -13.51
N GLU A 779 14.18 -13.34 -13.32
CA GLU A 779 13.23 -13.70 -14.38
C GLU A 779 13.37 -12.75 -15.58
N GLU A 780 13.40 -11.44 -15.33
CA GLU A 780 13.51 -10.41 -16.37
C GLU A 780 14.85 -10.46 -17.12
N LEU A 781 15.94 -10.70 -16.39
CA LEU A 781 17.27 -10.87 -16.95
C LEU A 781 17.29 -12.01 -17.97
N ASN A 782 16.84 -13.20 -17.57
CA ASN A 782 16.88 -14.39 -18.41
C ASN A 782 15.92 -14.29 -19.62
N ARG A 783 14.87 -13.47 -19.51
CA ARG A 783 13.97 -13.15 -20.61
C ARG A 783 14.64 -12.27 -21.65
N VAL A 784 15.22 -11.15 -21.22
CA VAL A 784 15.65 -10.08 -22.14
C VAL A 784 17.08 -10.24 -22.64
N ILE A 785 17.95 -10.99 -21.94
CA ILE A 785 19.37 -11.09 -22.31
C ILE A 785 19.60 -11.69 -23.71
N SER A 786 18.68 -12.54 -24.20
CA SER A 786 18.77 -13.10 -25.55
C SER A 786 18.35 -12.13 -26.66
N GLU A 787 17.81 -10.96 -26.29
CA GLU A 787 17.27 -9.98 -27.23
C GLU A 787 18.11 -8.68 -27.30
N VAL A 788 19.28 -8.65 -26.66
CA VAL A 788 20.18 -7.50 -26.65
C VAL A 788 21.45 -7.79 -27.43
N ASP A 789 22.01 -6.76 -28.06
CA ASP A 789 23.26 -6.84 -28.83
C ASP A 789 24.47 -6.79 -27.88
N TYR A 790 24.38 -5.99 -26.81
CA TYR A 790 25.46 -5.76 -25.85
C TYR A 790 24.96 -5.88 -24.41
N VAL A 791 25.85 -6.31 -23.52
CA VAL A 791 25.65 -6.26 -22.06
C VAL A 791 26.82 -5.51 -21.44
N THR A 792 26.53 -4.42 -20.73
CA THR A 792 27.55 -3.63 -20.04
C THR A 792 27.66 -4.10 -18.60
N VAL A 793 28.88 -4.42 -18.17
CA VAL A 793 29.19 -4.92 -16.82
C VAL A 793 30.02 -3.87 -16.09
N ALA A 794 29.34 -3.14 -15.21
CA ALA A 794 29.84 -1.91 -14.59
C ALA A 794 30.74 -2.13 -13.36
N SER A 795 30.86 -3.36 -12.86
CA SER A 795 31.68 -3.67 -11.67
C SER A 795 31.84 -5.18 -11.49
N SER A 796 32.80 -5.59 -10.66
CA SER A 796 32.93 -6.97 -10.19
C SER A 796 31.65 -7.50 -9.52
N SER A 797 30.94 -6.68 -8.75
CA SER A 797 29.67 -7.10 -8.12
C SER A 797 28.56 -7.32 -9.15
N ALA A 798 28.48 -6.48 -10.19
CA ALA A 798 27.55 -6.68 -11.30
C ALA A 798 27.89 -7.96 -12.08
N ALA A 799 29.18 -8.25 -12.30
CA ALA A 799 29.63 -9.49 -12.94
C ALA A 799 29.21 -10.74 -12.13
N GLN A 800 29.38 -10.69 -10.80
CA GLN A 800 28.96 -11.76 -9.90
C GLN A 800 27.45 -11.96 -9.92
N ALA A 801 26.67 -10.87 -9.84
CA ALA A 801 25.21 -10.92 -9.92
C ALA A 801 24.74 -11.51 -11.26
N LEU A 802 25.28 -11.02 -12.38
CA LEU A 802 24.98 -11.52 -13.71
C LEU A 802 25.27 -13.03 -13.83
N ALA A 803 26.46 -13.48 -13.41
CA ALA A 803 26.83 -14.89 -13.47
C ALA A 803 25.95 -15.78 -12.57
N ALA A 804 25.57 -15.29 -11.39
CA ALA A 804 24.76 -16.03 -10.43
C ALA A 804 23.28 -16.15 -10.87
N MET A 805 22.77 -15.14 -11.58
CA MET A 805 21.37 -15.06 -11.97
C MET A 805 21.10 -15.67 -13.35
N LEU A 806 22.10 -15.76 -14.22
CA LEU A 806 21.95 -16.36 -15.54
C LEU A 806 21.72 -17.87 -15.47
N GLU A 807 20.63 -18.32 -16.09
CA GLU A 807 20.31 -19.72 -16.23
C GLU A 807 21.30 -20.42 -17.18
N PRO A 808 21.63 -21.71 -16.93
CA PRO A 808 22.59 -22.45 -17.76
C PRO A 808 22.23 -22.47 -19.25
N GLU A 809 20.94 -22.54 -19.59
CA GLU A 809 20.48 -22.55 -20.97
C GLU A 809 20.62 -21.19 -21.66
N GLN A 810 20.33 -20.09 -20.95
CA GLN A 810 20.54 -18.75 -21.49
C GLN A 810 22.02 -18.44 -21.66
N ARG A 811 22.85 -18.89 -20.71
CA ARG A 811 24.29 -18.72 -20.78
C ARG A 811 24.92 -19.41 -22.01
N LYS A 812 24.41 -20.59 -22.41
CA LYS A 812 24.86 -21.28 -23.64
C LYS A 812 24.41 -20.57 -24.92
N LYS A 813 23.28 -19.87 -24.87
CA LYS A 813 22.67 -19.15 -26.01
C LYS A 813 23.03 -17.66 -26.03
N LEU A 814 23.93 -17.22 -25.15
CA LEU A 814 24.30 -15.82 -25.02
C LEU A 814 25.04 -15.36 -26.28
N THR A 815 24.37 -14.56 -27.11
CA THR A 815 24.94 -13.94 -28.32
C THR A 815 25.42 -12.52 -28.08
N ALA A 816 25.00 -11.89 -26.98
CA ALA A 816 25.33 -10.51 -26.68
C ALA A 816 26.83 -10.34 -26.40
N LYS A 817 27.41 -9.24 -26.90
CA LYS A 817 28.80 -8.85 -26.64
C LYS A 817 28.90 -8.21 -25.25
N LEU A 818 29.70 -8.80 -24.37
CA LEU A 818 29.84 -8.33 -22.99
C LEU A 818 30.98 -7.31 -22.89
N ILE A 819 30.65 -6.08 -22.53
CA ILE A 819 31.59 -4.96 -22.39
C ILE A 819 31.88 -4.74 -20.91
N SER A 820 33.15 -4.83 -20.53
CA SER A 820 33.61 -4.57 -19.17
C SER A 820 33.97 -3.10 -19.00
N ILE A 821 33.68 -2.53 -17.83
CA ILE A 821 34.10 -1.16 -17.49
C ILE A 821 35.61 -1.03 -17.28
N GLY A 822 36.33 -2.14 -17.05
CA GLY A 822 37.78 -2.09 -16.87
C GLY A 822 38.41 -3.35 -16.25
N PRO A 823 39.75 -3.34 -16.03
CA PRO A 823 40.55 -4.55 -15.82
C PRO A 823 40.18 -5.40 -14.60
N SER A 824 39.75 -4.77 -13.49
CA SER A 824 39.34 -5.50 -12.27
C SER A 824 38.04 -6.28 -12.49
N THR A 825 37.09 -5.67 -13.22
CA THR A 825 35.83 -6.31 -13.61
C THR A 825 36.08 -7.43 -14.60
N THR A 826 36.96 -7.23 -15.57
CA THR A 826 37.39 -8.25 -16.55
C THR A 826 37.95 -9.50 -15.89
N LYS A 827 38.90 -9.35 -14.96
CA LYS A 827 39.43 -10.49 -14.17
C LYS A 827 38.32 -11.24 -13.42
N THR A 828 37.30 -10.52 -12.94
CA THR A 828 36.17 -11.12 -12.23
C THR A 828 35.28 -11.91 -13.21
N MET A 829 34.97 -11.34 -14.37
CA MET A 829 34.18 -11.97 -15.42
C MET A 829 34.85 -13.26 -15.93
N GLU A 830 36.16 -13.21 -16.21
CA GLU A 830 36.95 -14.37 -16.63
C GLU A 830 36.90 -15.50 -15.59
N LYS A 831 37.10 -15.16 -14.31
CA LYS A 831 37.02 -16.13 -13.20
C LYS A 831 35.64 -16.79 -13.10
N LEU A 832 34.59 -16.04 -13.41
CA LEU A 832 33.21 -16.52 -13.42
C LEU A 832 32.85 -17.27 -14.71
N GLY A 833 33.73 -17.28 -15.71
CA GLY A 833 33.53 -17.86 -17.04
C GLY A 833 32.56 -17.06 -17.92
N LEU A 834 32.39 -15.76 -17.67
CA LEU A 834 31.65 -14.87 -18.56
C LEU A 834 32.59 -14.43 -19.70
N PRO A 835 32.16 -14.50 -20.98
CA PRO A 835 32.98 -14.02 -22.07
C PRO A 835 33.16 -12.51 -21.98
N VAL A 836 34.37 -12.01 -22.18
CA VAL A 836 34.66 -10.58 -22.26
C VAL A 836 34.94 -10.25 -23.73
N TYR A 837 34.16 -9.34 -24.30
CA TYR A 837 34.34 -8.91 -25.69
C TYR A 837 35.36 -7.77 -25.78
N ALA A 838 35.19 -6.74 -24.96
CA ALA A 838 36.09 -5.58 -24.92
C ALA A 838 36.03 -4.88 -23.55
N ASP A 839 37.07 -4.10 -23.26
CA ASP A 839 37.20 -3.22 -22.10
C ASP A 839 36.99 -1.76 -22.50
N ALA A 840 36.33 -0.98 -21.64
CA ALA A 840 36.29 0.46 -21.76
C ALA A 840 37.69 1.06 -21.58
N VAL A 841 38.10 1.95 -22.49
CA VAL A 841 39.40 2.66 -22.41
C VAL A 841 39.39 3.66 -21.25
N GLU A 842 38.30 4.41 -21.13
CA GLU A 842 37.98 5.22 -19.95
C GLU A 842 36.98 4.44 -19.10
N TYR A 843 37.26 4.29 -17.80
CA TYR A 843 36.44 3.47 -16.89
C TYR A 843 35.15 4.20 -16.45
N THR A 844 34.37 4.66 -17.42
CA THR A 844 33.17 5.49 -17.28
C THR A 844 32.05 5.00 -18.20
N ALA A 845 30.83 5.53 -18.02
CA ALA A 845 29.70 5.25 -18.90
C ALA A 845 29.98 5.68 -20.36
N GLU A 846 30.60 6.85 -20.54
CA GLU A 846 31.00 7.40 -21.84
C GLU A 846 32.10 6.55 -22.51
N GLY A 847 33.02 6.00 -21.72
CA GLY A 847 34.04 5.07 -22.23
C GLY A 847 33.41 3.77 -22.74
N MET A 848 32.43 3.21 -22.03
CA MET A 848 31.68 2.04 -22.51
C MET A 848 30.89 2.36 -23.79
N ALA A 849 30.26 3.53 -23.87
CA ALA A 849 29.56 3.99 -25.06
C ALA A 849 30.50 4.13 -26.27
N SER A 850 31.70 4.66 -26.03
CA SER A 850 32.73 4.86 -27.08
C SER A 850 33.22 3.53 -27.65
N VAL A 851 33.41 2.50 -26.82
CA VAL A 851 33.81 1.16 -27.27
C VAL A 851 32.70 0.50 -28.10
N ILE A 852 31.44 0.58 -27.64
CA ILE A 852 30.31 0.03 -28.42
C ILE A 852 30.16 0.79 -29.75
N ARG A 853 30.34 2.11 -29.75
CA ARG A 853 30.36 2.90 -30.98
C ARG A 853 31.45 2.43 -31.95
N ALA A 854 32.69 2.29 -31.46
CA ALA A 854 33.80 1.83 -32.28
C ALA A 854 33.54 0.43 -32.87
N ASP A 855 32.85 -0.45 -32.14
CA ASP A 855 32.49 -1.80 -32.62
C ASP A 855 31.52 -1.73 -33.79
N VAL A 856 30.49 -0.89 -33.67
CA VAL A 856 29.48 -0.70 -34.71
C VAL A 856 30.03 0.02 -35.94
N GLU A 857 31.02 0.90 -35.74
CA GLU A 857 31.75 1.59 -36.82
C GLU A 857 32.87 0.71 -37.45
N GLU A 858 33.02 -0.55 -37.01
CA GLU A 858 34.07 -1.49 -37.47
C GLU A 858 35.51 -0.96 -37.25
N MET A 859 35.71 -0.22 -36.15
CA MET A 859 36.99 0.41 -35.76
C MET A 859 37.71 -0.30 -34.61
N LEU A 860 37.25 -1.48 -34.18
CA LEU A 860 37.75 -2.25 -33.03
C LEU A 860 38.66 -3.43 -33.39
#